data_AF-A0A9D8PLP9-F1
#
_entry.id   AF-A0A9D8PLP9-F1
#
_cell.length_a   1.000
_cell.length_b   1.000
_cell.length_c   1.000
_cell.angle_alpha   90.00
_cell.angle_beta   90.00
_cell.angle_gamma   90.00
#
_symmetry.space_group_name_H-M   'P 1'
#
loop_
_entity.id
_entity.type
_entity.pdbx_description
1 polymer ?
#
loop_
_entity_poly.entity_id
_entity_poly.type
_entity_poly.pdbx_seq_one_letter_code
_entity_poly.pdbx_strand_id
1 'polypeptide(L)'
;MTTASTSGVKRYSYWSGSASGTTGTGLDQVIGWLGRDPGLRGSTDAPSLTAGLAAANALNLLITTGLAAIGRSSTLELTTTDLVALNAWVRSDPGRLQAFIDAHGDDEGGVETGFHHLVNNGASQLFQGKNLVNTVLDSVYHFGFLIDGAGNFLNEDGAANAALTDVAKRLSALRVDVAKTNSALDRATEAIIADGGLANTISLGDIKSGAEAANDLNQLILDGLAALPAGTGVDPTRIEVSEVVAINAWIREDANRYNNFFVLHGDDENGIETGFHLVQNDGANTRQFGKNLVNTVLDGIYHIGFEIGTDGRFRNEDGDANALVSDVASWIDYYLGDPSTTGSGLDRIVDTARWDAGLAANTSAADIRGGLDAANQLNGLILRAINATSVNLDGWISRGELHTINQWIKTNAYEEFLLQHGDDEGGVETGFHLIQGDGGNVQALGKALINTVADGLYHIGFDIQGDNLLNEDGDRNAALGDVSSWLNFYLNDRVQILGTSGSDTIIGTDLAEQLVGREGNDRLEGGGGNDLLDGSWGEDTLLGGAGNDQLDGSFGNDLLNGGEGSDTYFVSGNIAGGWSSFNGIDTYADSGTSGIDRIVAVGPGEVDIGLTGFSASSGIERIEATSNTGKVRLIGGWANETFDFSQVSFGNGSFVIDAYFGNDTVIGSAGADIIIGGGNDDRLDGREGGDTYIVTGSQAGGWNSYSGLDTYADTGTSGNDRILAVGPGDVDIGLNGFSASNGIESIEADFGTGLVRLLGGWANDVLDFSQTTFIGDNFVLDGYYGNDTITG
;
A
#
# COMPACT_ATOMS: atom_id res chain seq x y z
N MET A 1 -22.45 13.69 -10.33
CA MET A 1 -21.42 14.33 -11.18
C MET A 1 -20.60 13.21 -11.76
N THR A 2 -20.47 13.16 -13.09
CA THR A 2 -19.68 12.14 -13.79
C THR A 2 -18.20 12.49 -13.63
N THR A 3 -17.50 11.72 -12.80
CA THR A 3 -16.05 11.74 -12.62
C THR A 3 -15.39 11.31 -13.94
N ALA A 4 -14.85 12.25 -14.70
CA ALA A 4 -13.95 11.91 -15.79
C ALA A 4 -12.59 11.60 -15.17
N SER A 5 -12.39 10.36 -14.71
CA SER A 5 -11.02 9.88 -14.49
C SER A 5 -10.43 9.51 -15.84
N THR A 6 -9.14 9.77 -16.01
CA THR A 6 -8.33 9.20 -17.07
C THR A 6 -8.43 7.67 -17.04
N SER A 7 -8.41 7.05 -18.23
CA SER A 7 -8.39 5.59 -18.37
C SER A 7 -7.14 5.02 -17.69
N GLY A 8 -7.31 4.17 -16.68
CA GLY A 8 -6.20 3.49 -15.99
C GLY A 8 -5.98 3.89 -14.53
N VAL A 9 -6.59 4.97 -14.05
CA VAL A 9 -6.60 5.31 -12.61
C VAL A 9 -7.27 4.18 -11.82
N LYS A 10 -6.62 3.71 -10.76
CA LYS A 10 -7.13 2.62 -9.93
C LYS A 10 -7.52 3.13 -8.55
N ARG A 11 -8.71 2.73 -8.10
CA ARG A 11 -9.21 2.97 -6.75
C ARG A 11 -9.12 1.68 -5.94
N TYR A 12 -8.64 1.78 -4.71
CA TYR A 12 -8.59 0.69 -3.76
C TYR A 12 -9.23 1.14 -2.46
N SER A 13 -10.03 0.27 -1.86
CA SER A 13 -10.54 0.48 -0.52
C SER A 13 -10.89 -0.86 0.09
N TYR A 14 -10.70 -1.00 1.39
CA TYR A 14 -10.96 -2.27 2.05
C TYR A 14 -12.45 -2.62 2.07
N TRP A 15 -12.73 -3.90 1.79
CA TRP A 15 -14.06 -4.47 1.94
C TRP A 15 -14.13 -5.35 3.20
N SER A 16 -14.93 -4.90 4.17
CA SER A 16 -15.18 -5.55 5.47
C SER A 16 -16.49 -6.35 5.51
N GLY A 17 -17.21 -6.40 4.40
CA GLY A 17 -18.51 -7.05 4.31
C GLY A 17 -18.44 -8.58 4.41
N SER A 18 -19.62 -9.20 4.45
CA SER A 18 -19.78 -10.63 4.18
C SER A 18 -20.66 -10.81 2.95
N ALA A 19 -20.37 -11.85 2.17
CA ALA A 19 -21.09 -12.15 0.95
C ALA A 19 -21.79 -13.49 1.11
N SER A 20 -23.11 -13.49 0.94
CA SER A 20 -23.92 -14.72 0.90
C SER A 20 -24.88 -14.67 -0.27
N GLY A 21 -24.97 -15.78 -0.99
CA GLY A 21 -25.99 -15.92 -2.02
C GLY A 21 -27.38 -16.07 -1.43
N THR A 22 -28.38 -15.84 -2.28
CA THR A 22 -29.80 -15.80 -1.89
C THR A 22 -30.67 -16.80 -2.65
N THR A 23 -30.05 -17.69 -3.42
CA THR A 23 -30.75 -18.63 -4.30
C THR A 23 -31.31 -19.85 -3.57
N GLY A 24 -30.77 -20.18 -2.39
CA GLY A 24 -31.05 -21.43 -1.68
C GLY A 24 -30.48 -22.65 -2.39
N THR A 25 -29.42 -22.48 -3.18
CA THR A 25 -28.77 -23.54 -3.97
C THR A 25 -27.26 -23.47 -3.78
N GLY A 26 -26.52 -24.47 -4.29
CA GLY A 26 -25.06 -24.43 -4.23
C GLY A 26 -24.41 -23.26 -4.97
N LEU A 27 -25.13 -22.49 -5.78
CA LEU A 27 -24.60 -21.23 -6.31
C LEU A 27 -24.36 -20.17 -5.22
N ASP A 28 -24.94 -20.33 -4.03
CA ASP A 28 -24.73 -19.38 -2.93
C ASP A 28 -23.30 -19.42 -2.39
N GLN A 29 -22.65 -20.59 -2.45
CA GLN A 29 -21.25 -20.73 -2.05
C GLN A 29 -20.31 -19.92 -2.95
N VAL A 30 -20.65 -19.78 -4.24
CA VAL A 30 -19.87 -18.98 -5.21
C VAL A 30 -19.80 -17.53 -4.77
N ILE A 31 -20.90 -16.98 -4.24
CA ILE A 31 -20.90 -15.61 -3.71
C ILE A 31 -20.00 -15.49 -2.49
N GLY A 32 -20.01 -16.51 -1.62
CA GLY A 32 -19.08 -16.60 -0.49
C GLY A 32 -17.62 -16.72 -0.93
N TRP A 33 -17.33 -17.49 -1.98
CA TRP A 33 -16.01 -17.63 -2.59
C TRP A 33 -15.48 -16.30 -3.11
N LEU A 34 -16.29 -15.60 -3.93
CA LEU A 34 -15.93 -14.29 -4.47
C LEU A 34 -15.69 -13.25 -3.37
N GLY A 35 -16.55 -13.21 -2.34
CA GLY A 35 -16.39 -12.28 -1.23
C GLY A 35 -15.16 -12.58 -0.35
N ARG A 36 -14.66 -13.82 -0.36
CA ARG A 36 -13.44 -14.23 0.34
C ARG A 36 -12.21 -14.27 -0.56
N ASP A 37 -12.34 -14.05 -1.86
CA ASP A 37 -11.21 -14.14 -2.80
C ASP A 37 -10.17 -13.07 -2.43
N PRO A 38 -8.95 -13.51 -2.03
CA PRO A 38 -7.93 -12.60 -1.51
C PRO A 38 -7.48 -11.57 -2.56
N GLY A 39 -7.42 -11.98 -3.83
CA GLY A 39 -7.04 -11.12 -4.94
C GLY A 39 -8.10 -10.06 -5.29
N LEU A 40 -9.39 -10.41 -5.26
CA LEU A 40 -10.47 -9.41 -5.42
C LEU A 40 -10.43 -8.38 -4.29
N ARG A 41 -10.29 -8.81 -3.04
CA ARG A 41 -10.25 -7.91 -1.87
C ARG A 41 -9.02 -7.02 -1.83
N GLY A 42 -7.91 -7.47 -2.41
CA GLY A 42 -6.67 -6.70 -2.51
C GLY A 42 -6.62 -5.75 -3.71
N SER A 43 -7.41 -6.00 -4.76
CA SER A 43 -7.25 -5.33 -6.07
C SER A 43 -8.50 -4.60 -6.57
N THR A 44 -9.63 -4.71 -5.88
CA THR A 44 -10.90 -4.05 -6.23
C THR A 44 -11.34 -3.13 -5.08
N ASP A 45 -11.86 -1.94 -5.40
CA ASP A 45 -12.47 -1.08 -4.38
C ASP A 45 -13.76 -1.71 -3.81
N ALA A 46 -14.07 -1.37 -2.56
CA ALA A 46 -15.19 -1.96 -1.84
C ALA A 46 -16.57 -1.69 -2.48
N PRO A 47 -16.87 -0.49 -3.02
CA PRO A 47 -18.06 -0.26 -3.83
C PRO A 47 -18.17 -1.20 -5.04
N SER A 48 -17.12 -1.30 -5.86
CA SER A 48 -17.09 -2.16 -7.05
C SER A 48 -17.23 -3.63 -6.68
N LEU A 49 -16.52 -4.10 -5.66
CA LEU A 49 -16.65 -5.47 -5.15
C LEU A 49 -18.09 -5.76 -4.69
N THR A 50 -18.71 -4.84 -3.94
CA THR A 50 -20.10 -4.98 -3.48
C THR A 50 -21.08 -5.03 -4.65
N ALA A 51 -20.93 -4.14 -5.64
CA ALA A 51 -21.77 -4.10 -6.83
C ALA A 51 -21.63 -5.40 -7.66
N GLY A 52 -20.39 -5.85 -7.89
CA GLY A 52 -20.09 -7.08 -8.61
C GLY A 52 -20.62 -8.34 -7.92
N LEU A 53 -20.53 -8.43 -6.59
CA LEU A 53 -21.12 -9.52 -5.81
C LEU A 53 -22.65 -9.54 -5.90
N ALA A 54 -23.28 -8.35 -5.83
CA ALA A 54 -24.74 -8.22 -6.00
C ALA A 54 -25.18 -8.65 -7.40
N ALA A 55 -24.41 -8.27 -8.42
CA ALA A 55 -24.62 -8.64 -9.81
C ALA A 55 -24.47 -10.17 -10.04
N ALA A 56 -23.41 -10.79 -9.52
CA ALA A 56 -23.22 -12.24 -9.54
C ALA A 56 -24.38 -12.98 -8.87
N ASN A 57 -24.86 -12.49 -7.71
CA ASN A 57 -26.01 -13.09 -7.02
C ASN A 57 -27.32 -12.93 -7.83
N ALA A 58 -27.52 -11.79 -8.50
CA ALA A 58 -28.66 -11.59 -9.39
C ALA A 58 -28.65 -12.54 -10.60
N LEU A 59 -27.48 -12.79 -11.20
CA LEU A 59 -27.29 -13.76 -12.28
C LEU A 59 -27.58 -15.19 -11.78
N ASN A 60 -27.08 -15.57 -10.60
CA ASN A 60 -27.37 -16.86 -9.96
C ASN A 60 -28.88 -17.05 -9.69
N LEU A 61 -29.59 -15.99 -9.30
CA LEU A 61 -31.04 -16.02 -9.12
C LEU A 61 -31.79 -16.24 -10.44
N LEU A 62 -31.36 -15.60 -11.53
CA LEU A 62 -31.92 -15.82 -12.86
C LEU A 62 -31.70 -17.26 -13.35
N ILE A 63 -30.49 -17.80 -13.17
CA ILE A 63 -30.16 -19.18 -13.50
C ILE A 63 -31.07 -20.14 -12.73
N THR A 64 -31.14 -20.00 -11.40
CA THR A 64 -31.93 -20.89 -10.54
C THR A 64 -33.42 -20.83 -10.87
N THR A 65 -33.96 -19.61 -11.06
CA THR A 65 -35.37 -19.41 -11.43
C THR A 65 -35.68 -20.00 -12.80
N GLY A 66 -34.77 -19.82 -13.77
CA GLY A 66 -34.91 -20.37 -15.11
C GLY A 66 -34.86 -21.89 -15.13
N LEU A 67 -33.90 -22.49 -14.42
CA LEU A 67 -33.82 -23.94 -14.24
C LEU A 67 -35.09 -24.50 -13.59
N ALA A 68 -35.68 -23.81 -12.63
CA ALA A 68 -36.96 -24.20 -12.05
C ALA A 68 -38.11 -24.17 -13.07
N ALA A 69 -38.18 -23.11 -13.88
CA ALA A 69 -39.21 -22.97 -14.89
C ALA A 69 -39.13 -24.02 -16.00
N ILE A 70 -37.93 -24.51 -16.32
CA ILE A 70 -37.73 -25.61 -17.29
C ILE A 70 -37.74 -27.01 -16.64
N GLY A 71 -38.07 -27.11 -15.34
CA GLY A 71 -38.21 -28.39 -14.63
C GLY A 71 -36.89 -29.08 -14.26
N ARG A 72 -35.81 -28.31 -14.08
CA ARG A 72 -34.43 -28.81 -13.85
C ARG A 72 -33.83 -28.44 -12.49
N SER A 73 -34.61 -27.91 -11.55
CA SER A 73 -34.11 -27.52 -10.20
C SER A 73 -33.34 -28.61 -9.47
N SER A 74 -33.76 -29.87 -9.56
CA SER A 74 -33.11 -31.01 -8.88
C SER A 74 -32.21 -31.85 -9.80
N THR A 75 -31.98 -31.39 -11.03
CA THR A 75 -31.10 -32.10 -11.96
C THR A 75 -29.65 -31.82 -11.59
N LEU A 76 -28.91 -32.88 -11.29
CA LEU A 76 -27.49 -32.83 -10.94
C LEU A 76 -26.65 -32.43 -12.16
N GLU A 77 -26.76 -33.19 -13.25
CA GLU A 77 -26.02 -32.94 -14.49
C GLU A 77 -26.93 -32.28 -15.55
N LEU A 78 -26.60 -31.04 -15.89
CA LEU A 78 -27.23 -30.29 -16.97
C LEU A 78 -26.66 -30.70 -18.32
N THR A 79 -27.50 -30.66 -19.34
CA THR A 79 -27.12 -30.91 -20.74
C THR A 79 -27.09 -29.62 -21.55
N THR A 80 -26.50 -29.66 -22.75
CA THR A 80 -26.58 -28.53 -23.70
C THR A 80 -28.03 -28.18 -24.07
N THR A 81 -28.94 -29.16 -24.06
CA THR A 81 -30.37 -28.93 -24.31
C THR A 81 -31.00 -28.12 -23.18
N ASP A 82 -30.59 -28.37 -21.93
CA ASP A 82 -31.08 -27.62 -20.78
C ASP A 82 -30.59 -26.16 -20.81
N LEU A 83 -29.34 -25.92 -21.25
CA LEU A 83 -28.83 -24.56 -21.44
C LEU A 83 -29.53 -23.80 -22.57
N VAL A 84 -29.83 -24.46 -23.69
CA VAL A 84 -30.63 -23.85 -24.77
C VAL A 84 -32.03 -23.48 -24.26
N ALA A 85 -32.64 -24.34 -23.43
CA ALA A 85 -33.93 -24.06 -22.83
C ALA A 85 -33.87 -22.92 -21.81
N LEU A 86 -32.82 -22.85 -20.99
CA LEU A 86 -32.58 -21.75 -20.05
C LEU A 86 -32.36 -20.41 -20.78
N ASN A 87 -31.54 -20.42 -21.83
CA ASN A 87 -31.31 -19.25 -22.68
C ASN A 87 -32.62 -18.76 -23.32
N ALA A 88 -33.38 -19.66 -23.93
CA ALA A 88 -34.68 -19.34 -24.51
C ALA A 88 -35.66 -18.80 -23.47
N TRP A 89 -35.62 -19.33 -22.24
CA TRP A 89 -36.41 -18.82 -21.12
C TRP A 89 -36.04 -17.37 -20.82
N VAL A 90 -34.76 -17.02 -20.59
CA VAL A 90 -34.35 -15.62 -20.34
C VAL A 90 -34.82 -14.70 -21.47
N ARG A 91 -34.54 -15.08 -22.73
CA ARG A 91 -34.77 -14.23 -23.91
C ARG A 91 -36.23 -14.11 -24.33
N SER A 92 -37.10 -15.00 -23.86
CA SER A 92 -38.53 -14.99 -24.23
C SER A 92 -39.35 -13.91 -23.51
N ASP A 93 -38.78 -13.25 -22.49
CA ASP A 93 -39.41 -12.12 -21.80
C ASP A 93 -38.46 -10.91 -21.77
N PRO A 94 -38.88 -9.73 -22.27
CA PRO A 94 -38.03 -8.55 -22.30
C PRO A 94 -37.56 -8.08 -20.92
N GLY A 95 -38.35 -8.26 -19.86
CA GLY A 95 -37.98 -7.87 -18.50
C GLY A 95 -36.89 -8.76 -17.92
N ARG A 96 -36.95 -10.08 -18.16
CA ARG A 96 -35.87 -11.00 -17.78
C ARG A 96 -34.60 -10.74 -18.56
N LEU A 97 -34.70 -10.48 -19.86
CA LEU A 97 -33.53 -10.15 -20.68
C LEU A 97 -32.89 -8.84 -20.20
N GLN A 98 -33.68 -7.82 -19.85
CA GLN A 98 -33.14 -6.59 -19.29
C GLN A 98 -32.45 -6.82 -17.94
N ALA A 99 -33.09 -7.57 -17.03
CA ALA A 99 -32.48 -7.91 -15.74
C ALA A 99 -31.16 -8.69 -15.89
N PHE A 100 -31.07 -9.56 -16.90
CA PHE A 100 -29.84 -10.24 -17.27
C PHE A 100 -28.77 -9.26 -17.76
N ILE A 101 -29.10 -8.35 -18.68
CA ILE A 101 -28.17 -7.35 -19.22
C ILE A 101 -27.66 -6.45 -18.10
N ASP A 102 -28.55 -5.95 -17.24
CA ASP A 102 -28.18 -5.05 -16.14
C ASP A 102 -27.26 -5.75 -15.12
N ALA A 103 -27.50 -7.03 -14.84
CA ALA A 103 -26.68 -7.82 -13.91
C ALA A 103 -25.37 -8.30 -14.55
N HIS A 104 -25.35 -8.61 -15.84
CA HIS A 104 -24.11 -8.91 -16.54
C HIS A 104 -23.22 -7.66 -16.61
N GLY A 105 -23.81 -6.53 -16.97
CA GLY A 105 -23.12 -5.26 -17.17
C GLY A 105 -22.42 -5.17 -18.52
N ASP A 106 -21.54 -4.18 -18.59
CA ASP A 106 -20.77 -3.76 -19.77
C ASP A 106 -19.40 -3.26 -19.28
N ASP A 107 -18.38 -3.40 -20.12
CA ASP A 107 -17.01 -2.91 -19.94
C ASP A 107 -16.62 -1.83 -20.98
N GLU A 108 -17.52 -1.47 -21.90
CA GLU A 108 -17.30 -0.41 -22.88
C GLU A 108 -17.18 0.99 -22.26
N GLY A 109 -16.28 1.81 -22.80
CA GLY A 109 -16.15 3.23 -22.42
C GLY A 109 -15.43 3.50 -21.10
N GLY A 110 -14.81 2.48 -20.50
CA GLY A 110 -13.96 2.62 -19.30
C GLY A 110 -14.72 2.69 -17.97
N VAL A 111 -16.02 2.38 -17.96
CA VAL A 111 -16.83 2.28 -16.75
C VAL A 111 -17.39 0.87 -16.67
N GLU A 112 -16.79 0.04 -15.82
CA GLU A 112 -17.29 -1.31 -15.54
C GLU A 112 -18.64 -1.22 -14.82
N THR A 113 -19.59 -2.08 -15.22
CA THR A 113 -20.89 -2.22 -14.56
C THR A 113 -21.24 -3.70 -14.34
N GLY A 114 -22.23 -3.98 -13.49
CA GLY A 114 -22.72 -5.35 -13.29
C GLY A 114 -21.63 -6.30 -12.78
N PHE A 115 -21.53 -7.50 -13.37
CA PHE A 115 -20.53 -8.50 -12.99
C PHE A 115 -19.12 -8.10 -13.41
N HIS A 116 -18.97 -7.23 -14.43
CA HIS A 116 -17.67 -6.78 -14.92
C HIS A 116 -16.87 -5.98 -13.88
N HIS A 117 -17.50 -5.48 -12.81
CA HIS A 117 -16.79 -4.94 -11.65
C HIS A 117 -15.80 -5.95 -11.01
N LEU A 118 -15.99 -7.26 -11.19
CA LEU A 118 -15.09 -8.30 -10.67
C LEU A 118 -14.14 -8.84 -11.74
N VAL A 119 -14.49 -8.71 -13.01
CA VAL A 119 -13.75 -9.30 -14.13
C VAL A 119 -12.46 -8.51 -14.33
N ASN A 120 -11.35 -9.23 -14.52
CA ASN A 120 -10.00 -8.67 -14.66
C ASN A 120 -9.50 -7.82 -13.46
N ASN A 121 -10.17 -7.88 -12.31
CA ASN A 121 -9.82 -7.10 -11.10
C ASN A 121 -9.19 -7.95 -9.98
N GLY A 122 -8.28 -8.84 -10.36
CA GLY A 122 -7.37 -9.51 -9.41
C GLY A 122 -7.87 -10.83 -8.82
N ALA A 123 -9.04 -11.35 -9.20
CA ALA A 123 -9.52 -12.65 -8.74
C ALA A 123 -8.46 -13.76 -8.86
N SER A 124 -8.25 -14.52 -7.80
CA SER A 124 -7.12 -15.45 -7.65
C SER A 124 -7.55 -16.91 -7.54
N GLN A 125 -8.79 -17.18 -7.17
CA GLN A 125 -9.30 -18.53 -6.99
C GLN A 125 -9.38 -19.30 -8.31
N LEU A 126 -9.01 -20.58 -8.25
CA LEU A 126 -9.09 -21.50 -9.37
C LEU A 126 -10.27 -22.47 -9.20
N PHE A 127 -10.92 -22.79 -10.31
CA PHE A 127 -11.93 -23.84 -10.42
C PHE A 127 -11.66 -24.67 -11.68
N GLN A 128 -11.41 -25.96 -11.49
CA GLN A 128 -11.01 -26.91 -12.53
C GLN A 128 -9.76 -26.44 -13.32
N GLY A 129 -8.79 -25.87 -12.61
CA GLY A 129 -7.53 -25.36 -13.17
C GLY A 129 -7.68 -24.07 -13.99
N LYS A 130 -8.82 -23.38 -13.91
CA LYS A 130 -9.10 -22.10 -14.59
C LYS A 130 -9.45 -21.03 -13.56
N ASN A 131 -9.20 -19.76 -13.88
CA ASN A 131 -9.60 -18.65 -13.02
C ASN A 131 -11.13 -18.65 -12.83
N LEU A 132 -11.58 -18.60 -11.57
CA LEU A 132 -12.99 -18.69 -11.23
C LEU A 132 -13.78 -17.54 -11.86
N VAL A 133 -13.31 -16.30 -11.75
CA VAL A 133 -14.04 -15.13 -12.28
C VAL A 133 -13.84 -15.01 -13.79
N ASN A 134 -12.58 -14.83 -14.22
CA ASN A 134 -12.21 -14.43 -15.58
C ASN A 134 -12.34 -15.54 -16.63
N THR A 135 -12.79 -16.74 -16.24
CA THR A 135 -12.97 -17.85 -17.19
C THR A 135 -14.18 -18.68 -16.85
N VAL A 136 -14.33 -19.11 -15.59
CA VAL A 136 -15.42 -20.03 -15.22
C VAL A 136 -16.75 -19.28 -15.12
N LEU A 137 -16.84 -18.25 -14.30
CA LEU A 137 -18.06 -17.46 -14.12
C LEU A 137 -18.35 -16.61 -15.33
N ASP A 138 -17.34 -16.02 -15.96
CA ASP A 138 -17.50 -15.35 -17.26
C ASP A 138 -18.26 -16.25 -18.25
N SER A 139 -17.79 -17.50 -18.46
CA SER A 139 -18.46 -18.44 -19.36
C SER A 139 -19.89 -18.82 -18.94
N VAL A 140 -20.16 -18.89 -17.63
CA VAL A 140 -21.48 -19.29 -17.10
C VAL A 140 -22.46 -18.14 -17.17
N TYR A 141 -22.00 -16.92 -16.92
CA TYR A 141 -22.81 -15.71 -16.88
C TYR A 141 -23.14 -15.14 -18.26
N HIS A 142 -22.55 -15.68 -19.32
CA HIS A 142 -22.97 -15.45 -20.70
C HIS A 142 -24.27 -16.19 -21.12
N PHE A 143 -24.92 -16.93 -20.22
CA PHE A 143 -26.05 -17.82 -20.54
C PHE A 143 -27.28 -17.13 -21.19
N GLY A 144 -27.41 -15.81 -21.10
CA GLY A 144 -28.49 -15.03 -21.70
C GLY A 144 -28.20 -14.50 -23.12
N PHE A 145 -26.95 -14.56 -23.58
CA PHE A 145 -26.54 -14.09 -24.90
C PHE A 145 -26.92 -15.04 -26.05
N LEU A 146 -26.70 -14.58 -27.28
CA LEU A 146 -27.00 -15.39 -28.47
C LEU A 146 -26.10 -16.64 -28.52
N ILE A 147 -26.64 -17.70 -29.11
CA ILE A 147 -25.91 -18.95 -29.35
C ILE A 147 -25.61 -19.02 -30.86
N ASP A 148 -24.36 -19.29 -31.21
CA ASP A 148 -23.93 -19.43 -32.60
C ASP A 148 -24.30 -20.79 -33.21
N GLY A 149 -24.02 -20.96 -34.52
CA GLY A 149 -24.27 -22.23 -35.21
C GLY A 149 -23.35 -23.39 -34.80
N ALA A 150 -22.30 -23.12 -34.03
CA ALA A 150 -21.35 -24.11 -33.50
C ALA A 150 -21.69 -24.56 -32.07
N GLY A 151 -22.67 -23.92 -31.42
CA GLY A 151 -23.08 -24.23 -30.05
C GLY A 151 -22.27 -23.51 -28.98
N ASN A 152 -21.81 -22.29 -29.26
CA ASN A 152 -21.17 -21.41 -28.30
C ASN A 152 -22.09 -20.25 -27.91
N PHE A 153 -22.05 -19.84 -26.65
CA PHE A 153 -22.54 -18.51 -26.28
C PHE A 153 -21.62 -17.45 -26.90
N LEU A 154 -22.22 -16.38 -27.40
CA LEU A 154 -21.53 -15.19 -27.87
C LEU A 154 -21.34 -14.19 -26.73
N ASN A 155 -20.30 -13.37 -26.79
CA ASN A 155 -20.11 -12.19 -25.94
C ASN A 155 -20.90 -10.98 -26.48
N GLU A 156 -20.74 -9.85 -25.79
CA GLU A 156 -21.34 -8.54 -26.09
C GLU A 156 -21.03 -8.08 -27.52
N ASP A 157 -19.82 -8.34 -28.01
CA ASP A 157 -19.35 -8.03 -29.38
C ASP A 157 -19.84 -9.01 -30.45
N GLY A 158 -20.50 -10.11 -30.06
CA GLY A 158 -20.92 -11.17 -30.97
C GLY A 158 -19.81 -12.16 -31.34
N ALA A 159 -18.68 -12.16 -30.64
CA ALA A 159 -17.62 -13.16 -30.74
C ALA A 159 -17.92 -14.40 -29.86
N ALA A 160 -17.36 -15.57 -30.19
CA ALA A 160 -17.59 -16.77 -29.41
C ALA A 160 -16.89 -16.68 -28.04
N ASN A 161 -17.65 -16.86 -26.95
CA ASN A 161 -17.16 -16.87 -25.57
C ASN A 161 -16.91 -18.30 -25.07
N ALA A 162 -17.96 -19.13 -24.96
CA ALA A 162 -17.84 -20.46 -24.37
C ALA A 162 -18.80 -21.49 -24.98
N ALA A 163 -18.31 -22.74 -25.09
CA ALA A 163 -19.10 -23.86 -25.59
C ALA A 163 -20.19 -24.27 -24.59
N LEU A 164 -21.39 -24.56 -25.08
CA LEU A 164 -22.52 -25.04 -24.26
C LEU A 164 -22.15 -26.27 -23.42
N THR A 165 -21.29 -27.16 -23.94
CA THR A 165 -20.85 -28.35 -23.21
C THR A 165 -20.06 -28.02 -21.96
N ASP A 166 -19.21 -27.00 -22.03
CA ASP A 166 -18.34 -26.61 -20.92
C ASP A 166 -19.14 -25.84 -19.87
N VAL A 167 -20.03 -24.96 -20.30
CA VAL A 167 -20.95 -24.25 -19.41
C VAL A 167 -21.86 -25.23 -18.68
N ALA A 168 -22.35 -26.27 -19.35
CA ALA A 168 -23.24 -27.25 -18.73
C ALA A 168 -22.54 -28.03 -17.62
N LYS A 169 -21.28 -28.45 -17.87
CA LYS A 169 -20.43 -29.11 -16.87
C LYS A 169 -20.11 -28.19 -15.69
N ARG A 170 -19.62 -26.97 -15.96
CA ARG A 170 -19.25 -25.99 -14.93
C ARG A 170 -20.44 -25.63 -14.05
N LEU A 171 -21.59 -25.30 -14.66
CA LEU A 171 -22.79 -24.94 -13.91
C LEU A 171 -23.34 -26.12 -13.11
N SER A 172 -23.22 -27.35 -13.60
CA SER A 172 -23.60 -28.54 -12.83
C SER A 172 -22.75 -28.66 -11.56
N ALA A 173 -21.43 -28.50 -11.68
CA ALA A 173 -20.51 -28.59 -10.56
C ALA A 173 -20.67 -27.44 -9.55
N LEU A 174 -20.78 -26.18 -10.02
CA LEU A 174 -20.95 -25.00 -9.15
C LEU A 174 -22.24 -25.03 -8.31
N ARG A 175 -23.26 -25.77 -8.77
CA ARG A 175 -24.53 -25.94 -8.05
C ARG A 175 -24.48 -26.99 -6.94
N VAL A 176 -23.39 -27.74 -6.82
CA VAL A 176 -23.20 -28.76 -5.78
C VAL A 176 -22.64 -28.09 -4.53
N ASP A 177 -23.46 -28.05 -3.48
CA ASP A 177 -23.06 -27.56 -2.15
C ASP A 177 -22.59 -28.71 -1.25
N VAL A 178 -21.33 -28.66 -0.84
CA VAL A 178 -20.69 -29.65 0.04
C VAL A 178 -20.02 -29.02 1.27
N ALA A 179 -19.97 -27.69 1.34
CA ALA A 179 -19.34 -26.94 2.42
C ALA A 179 -20.34 -26.70 3.57
N LYS A 180 -20.54 -27.70 4.43
CA LYS A 180 -21.64 -27.71 5.41
C LYS A 180 -21.16 -27.60 6.86
N THR A 181 -19.85 -27.62 7.14
CA THR A 181 -19.35 -27.49 8.52
C THR A 181 -19.33 -26.04 9.02
N ASN A 182 -19.42 -25.06 8.10
CA ASN A 182 -19.25 -23.64 8.37
C ASN A 182 -17.91 -23.36 9.08
N SER A 183 -16.87 -24.05 8.61
CA SER A 183 -15.51 -23.96 9.15
C SER A 183 -14.50 -23.79 8.02
N ALA A 184 -13.27 -23.39 8.36
CA ALA A 184 -12.23 -23.25 7.35
C ALA A 184 -11.77 -24.57 6.71
N LEU A 185 -12.18 -25.73 7.26
CA LEU A 185 -12.02 -27.05 6.62
C LEU A 185 -12.95 -27.25 5.42
N ASP A 186 -14.03 -26.46 5.28
CA ASP A 186 -14.89 -26.54 4.11
C ASP A 186 -14.10 -26.29 2.81
N ARG A 187 -13.01 -25.51 2.87
CA ARG A 187 -12.06 -25.32 1.76
C ARG A 187 -11.53 -26.64 1.17
N ALA A 188 -11.32 -27.66 2.01
CA ALA A 188 -10.89 -28.97 1.53
C ALA A 188 -11.96 -29.62 0.64
N THR A 189 -13.23 -29.52 1.03
CA THR A 189 -14.35 -30.08 0.28
C THR A 189 -14.65 -29.30 -0.99
N GLU A 190 -14.53 -27.97 -0.94
CA GLU A 190 -14.64 -27.08 -2.09
C GLU A 190 -13.56 -27.42 -3.13
N ALA A 191 -12.33 -27.68 -2.68
CA ALA A 191 -11.22 -28.05 -3.55
C ALA A 191 -11.41 -29.41 -4.24
N ILE A 192 -12.09 -30.39 -3.62
CA ILE A 192 -12.45 -31.66 -4.26
C ILE A 192 -13.39 -31.41 -5.44
N ILE A 193 -14.45 -30.62 -5.26
CA ILE A 193 -15.41 -30.28 -6.33
C ILE A 193 -14.76 -29.44 -7.43
N ALA A 194 -13.81 -28.58 -7.05
CA ALA A 194 -13.05 -27.73 -7.96
C ALA A 194 -11.90 -28.48 -8.68
N ASP A 195 -11.62 -29.76 -8.36
CA ASP A 195 -10.49 -30.48 -8.95
C ASP A 195 -10.75 -30.81 -10.44
N GLY A 196 -9.88 -30.31 -11.32
CA GLY A 196 -10.01 -30.50 -12.76
C GLY A 196 -9.67 -31.93 -13.20
N GLY A 197 -8.84 -32.64 -12.46
CA GLY A 197 -8.50 -34.04 -12.71
C GLY A 197 -9.67 -34.97 -12.43
N LEU A 198 -10.32 -34.82 -11.28
CA LEU A 198 -11.53 -35.56 -10.92
C LEU A 198 -12.66 -35.29 -11.91
N ALA A 199 -12.92 -34.02 -12.23
CA ALA A 199 -13.97 -33.62 -13.19
C ALA A 199 -13.80 -34.21 -14.60
N ASN A 200 -12.58 -34.66 -14.95
CA ASN A 200 -12.29 -35.31 -16.23
C ASN A 200 -12.27 -36.84 -16.16
N THR A 201 -12.27 -37.43 -14.97
CA THR A 201 -12.01 -38.86 -14.77
C THR A 201 -13.25 -39.61 -14.26
N ILE A 202 -14.00 -39.03 -13.33
CA ILE A 202 -15.15 -39.67 -12.67
C ILE A 202 -16.43 -38.84 -12.81
N SER A 203 -17.58 -39.40 -12.42
CA SER A 203 -18.87 -38.72 -12.55
C SER A 203 -19.03 -37.62 -11.50
N LEU A 204 -19.81 -36.57 -11.80
CA LEU A 204 -20.11 -35.53 -10.80
C LEU A 204 -20.83 -36.10 -9.57
N GLY A 205 -21.56 -37.21 -9.73
CA GLY A 205 -22.20 -37.93 -8.62
C GLY A 205 -21.19 -38.53 -7.65
N ASP A 206 -20.11 -39.12 -8.15
CA ASP A 206 -19.05 -39.71 -7.33
C ASP A 206 -18.24 -38.62 -6.64
N ILE A 207 -17.85 -37.57 -7.38
CA ILE A 207 -17.16 -36.39 -6.80
C ILE A 207 -17.98 -35.78 -5.67
N LYS A 208 -19.28 -35.57 -5.90
CA LYS A 208 -20.20 -35.07 -4.88
C LYS A 208 -20.22 -35.97 -3.65
N SER A 209 -20.38 -37.28 -3.85
CA SER A 209 -20.52 -38.24 -2.74
C SER A 209 -19.22 -38.34 -1.91
N GLY A 210 -18.06 -38.35 -2.57
CA GLY A 210 -16.75 -38.30 -1.88
C GLY A 210 -16.53 -36.99 -1.14
N ALA A 211 -16.93 -35.84 -1.72
CA ALA A 211 -16.87 -34.55 -1.04
C ALA A 211 -17.84 -34.44 0.15
N GLU A 212 -19.03 -35.04 0.07
CA GLU A 212 -19.95 -35.14 1.21
C GLU A 212 -19.37 -36.01 2.34
N ALA A 213 -18.70 -37.11 2.01
CA ALA A 213 -17.99 -37.93 2.99
C ALA A 213 -16.83 -37.17 3.66
N ALA A 214 -16.04 -36.42 2.88
CA ALA A 214 -14.99 -35.53 3.38
C ALA A 214 -15.54 -34.45 4.33
N ASN A 215 -16.68 -33.85 3.99
CA ASN A 215 -17.36 -32.88 4.86
C ASN A 215 -17.77 -33.50 6.21
N ASP A 216 -18.32 -34.71 6.19
CA ASP A 216 -18.74 -35.39 7.42
C ASP A 216 -17.53 -35.84 8.27
N LEU A 217 -16.40 -36.17 7.63
CA LEU A 217 -15.11 -36.39 8.30
C LEU A 217 -14.57 -35.10 8.93
N ASN A 218 -14.65 -33.97 8.23
CA ASN A 218 -14.31 -32.65 8.80
C ASN A 218 -15.15 -32.38 10.05
N GLN A 219 -16.45 -32.65 10.01
CA GLN A 219 -17.32 -32.48 11.18
C GLN A 219 -16.89 -33.37 12.35
N LEU A 220 -16.47 -34.61 12.09
CA LEU A 220 -15.97 -35.50 13.13
C LEU A 220 -14.67 -34.99 13.78
N ILE A 221 -13.77 -34.38 12.98
CA ILE A 221 -12.55 -33.74 13.48
C ILE A 221 -12.91 -32.53 14.36
N LEU A 222 -13.84 -31.68 13.92
CA LEU A 222 -14.30 -30.51 14.68
C LEU A 222 -14.97 -30.91 16.01
N ASP A 223 -15.82 -31.93 15.99
CA ASP A 223 -16.45 -32.46 17.20
C ASP A 223 -15.41 -33.03 18.18
N GLY A 224 -14.36 -33.67 17.66
CA GLY A 224 -13.25 -34.16 18.45
C GLY A 224 -12.43 -33.04 19.08
N LEU A 225 -12.15 -31.98 18.33
CA LEU A 225 -11.47 -30.78 18.83
C LEU A 225 -12.30 -30.11 19.94
N ALA A 226 -13.61 -29.96 19.74
CA ALA A 226 -14.53 -29.39 20.71
C ALA A 226 -14.68 -30.24 22.01
N ALA A 227 -14.35 -31.54 21.93
CA ALA A 227 -14.42 -32.45 23.05
C ALA A 227 -13.13 -32.50 23.89
N LEU A 228 -12.05 -31.84 23.46
CA LEU A 228 -10.81 -31.77 24.23
C LEU A 228 -11.05 -31.02 25.56
N PRO A 229 -10.43 -31.44 26.69
CA PRO A 229 -10.69 -30.84 27.99
C PRO A 229 -10.36 -29.34 28.00
N ALA A 230 -11.28 -28.50 28.49
CA ALA A 230 -11.02 -27.08 28.69
C ALA A 230 -9.81 -26.87 29.65
N GLY A 231 -8.80 -26.11 29.20
CA GLY A 231 -7.62 -25.80 30.00
C GLY A 231 -6.39 -26.69 29.76
N THR A 232 -6.34 -27.46 28.66
CA THR A 232 -5.12 -28.16 28.20
C THR A 232 -4.05 -27.22 27.62
N GLY A 233 -4.28 -25.91 27.59
CA GLY A 233 -3.40 -24.96 26.91
C GLY A 233 -3.55 -24.97 25.39
N VAL A 234 -4.70 -25.44 24.88
CA VAL A 234 -5.10 -25.33 23.47
C VAL A 234 -4.97 -23.87 23.06
N ASP A 235 -4.01 -23.62 22.20
CA ASP A 235 -3.84 -22.33 21.57
C ASP A 235 -4.89 -22.24 20.47
N PRO A 236 -5.90 -21.35 20.56
CA PRO A 236 -6.93 -21.25 19.53
C PRO A 236 -6.37 -20.83 18.17
N THR A 237 -5.11 -20.38 18.13
CA THR A 237 -4.40 -20.00 16.90
C THR A 237 -3.65 -21.17 16.26
N ARG A 238 -3.53 -22.33 16.93
CA ARG A 238 -2.66 -23.42 16.47
C ARG A 238 -3.26 -24.81 16.71
N ILE A 239 -2.92 -25.74 15.83
CA ILE A 239 -3.18 -27.17 15.99
C ILE A 239 -1.86 -27.92 16.13
N GLU A 240 -1.67 -28.53 17.29
CA GLU A 240 -0.44 -29.23 17.67
C GLU A 240 -0.57 -30.75 17.52
N VAL A 241 0.57 -31.43 17.43
CA VAL A 241 0.66 -32.91 17.28
C VAL A 241 -0.14 -33.63 18.38
N SER A 242 -0.08 -33.14 19.62
CA SER A 242 -0.81 -33.71 20.75
C SER A 242 -2.32 -33.66 20.59
N GLU A 243 -2.84 -32.64 19.90
CA GLU A 243 -4.28 -32.45 19.69
C GLU A 243 -4.78 -33.40 18.62
N VAL A 244 -4.02 -33.58 17.53
CA VAL A 244 -4.32 -34.60 16.51
C VAL A 244 -4.35 -36.00 17.14
N VAL A 245 -3.39 -36.32 18.01
CA VAL A 245 -3.39 -37.60 18.77
C VAL A 245 -4.63 -37.72 19.65
N ALA A 246 -5.04 -36.64 20.32
CA ALA A 246 -6.20 -36.65 21.20
C ALA A 246 -7.53 -36.78 20.44
N ILE A 247 -7.69 -36.11 19.29
CA ILE A 247 -8.83 -36.27 18.38
C ILE A 247 -8.90 -37.72 17.89
N ASN A 248 -7.77 -38.29 17.47
CA ASN A 248 -7.70 -39.69 17.04
C ASN A 248 -8.15 -40.66 18.14
N ALA A 249 -7.66 -40.46 19.37
CA ALA A 249 -8.08 -41.26 20.53
C ALA A 249 -9.59 -41.11 20.80
N TRP A 250 -10.10 -39.88 20.75
CA TRP A 250 -11.52 -39.59 20.95
C TRP A 250 -12.40 -40.32 19.93
N ILE A 251 -12.05 -40.33 18.64
CA ILE A 251 -12.80 -41.08 17.61
C ILE A 251 -12.83 -42.58 17.94
N ARG A 252 -11.67 -43.15 18.30
CA ARG A 252 -11.49 -44.59 18.52
C ARG A 252 -12.09 -45.11 19.82
N GLU A 253 -12.23 -44.26 20.85
CA GLU A 253 -12.73 -44.65 22.16
C GLU A 253 -14.25 -44.94 22.20
N ASP A 254 -15.02 -44.44 21.23
CA ASP A 254 -16.46 -44.69 21.12
C ASP A 254 -16.79 -45.50 19.86
N ALA A 255 -17.51 -46.61 20.06
CA ALA A 255 -17.83 -47.52 18.96
C ALA A 255 -18.74 -46.90 17.88
N ASN A 256 -19.61 -45.94 18.22
CA ASN A 256 -20.46 -45.29 17.22
C ASN A 256 -19.66 -44.29 16.40
N ARG A 257 -18.80 -43.48 17.05
CA ARG A 257 -17.89 -42.57 16.35
C ARG A 257 -16.93 -43.32 15.44
N TYR A 258 -16.32 -44.39 15.93
CA TYR A 258 -15.41 -45.22 15.15
C TYR A 258 -16.10 -45.90 13.96
N ASN A 259 -17.32 -46.41 14.15
CA ASN A 259 -18.10 -46.97 13.03
C ASN A 259 -18.53 -45.89 12.03
N ASN A 260 -18.86 -44.68 12.50
CA ASN A 260 -19.16 -43.56 11.62
C ASN A 260 -17.94 -43.16 10.79
N PHE A 261 -16.78 -43.01 11.42
CA PHE A 261 -15.50 -42.79 10.76
C PHE A 261 -15.25 -43.82 9.65
N PHE A 262 -15.39 -45.12 9.94
CA PHE A 262 -15.13 -46.18 8.97
C PHE A 262 -16.05 -46.09 7.74
N VAL A 263 -17.33 -45.79 7.94
CA VAL A 263 -18.30 -45.62 6.84
C VAL A 263 -17.97 -44.39 5.98
N LEU A 264 -17.55 -43.29 6.61
CA LEU A 264 -17.22 -42.06 5.91
C LEU A 264 -15.88 -42.13 5.20
N HIS A 265 -14.86 -42.75 5.81
CA HIS A 265 -13.58 -43.01 5.18
C HIS A 265 -13.78 -43.90 3.95
N GLY A 266 -14.56 -44.97 4.12
CA GLY A 266 -14.98 -45.85 3.04
C GLY A 266 -14.23 -47.18 3.01
N ASP A 267 -14.55 -47.95 1.99
CA ASP A 267 -13.93 -49.23 1.64
C ASP A 267 -13.42 -49.08 0.19
N ASP A 268 -12.23 -49.60 -0.09
CA ASP A 268 -11.61 -49.70 -1.42
C ASP A 268 -11.38 -51.17 -1.84
N GLU A 269 -11.80 -52.13 -1.02
CA GLU A 269 -11.64 -53.55 -1.32
C GLU A 269 -12.59 -54.04 -2.42
N ASN A 270 -12.15 -55.06 -3.16
CA ASN A 270 -12.95 -55.77 -4.16
C ASN A 270 -13.51 -54.91 -5.31
N GLY A 271 -12.97 -53.71 -5.52
CA GLY A 271 -13.35 -52.79 -6.61
C GLY A 271 -14.67 -52.08 -6.39
N ILE A 272 -15.10 -51.91 -5.13
CA ILE A 272 -16.23 -51.08 -4.74
C ILE A 272 -15.68 -49.96 -3.88
N GLU A 273 -15.58 -48.75 -4.44
CA GLU A 273 -15.24 -47.56 -3.68
C GLU A 273 -16.50 -46.99 -3.00
N THR A 274 -16.37 -46.63 -1.72
CA THR A 274 -17.39 -45.92 -0.94
C THR A 274 -16.75 -44.81 -0.13
N GLY A 275 -17.55 -43.92 0.47
CA GLY A 275 -17.02 -42.85 1.33
C GLY A 275 -16.07 -41.91 0.59
N PHE A 276 -14.97 -41.52 1.25
CA PHE A 276 -13.93 -40.67 0.68
C PHE A 276 -13.14 -41.36 -0.45
N HIS A 277 -13.05 -42.69 -0.45
CA HIS A 277 -12.36 -43.44 -1.51
C HIS A 277 -12.98 -43.26 -2.91
N LEU A 278 -14.20 -42.74 -3.03
CA LEU A 278 -14.84 -42.38 -4.32
C LEU A 278 -14.11 -41.27 -5.11
N VAL A 279 -13.18 -40.56 -4.47
CA VAL A 279 -12.37 -39.52 -5.10
C VAL A 279 -10.87 -39.77 -4.95
N GLN A 280 -10.49 -40.78 -4.17
CA GLN A 280 -9.10 -41.07 -3.85
C GLN A 280 -8.53 -41.98 -4.95
N ASN A 281 -7.37 -41.61 -5.49
CA ASN A 281 -6.73 -42.29 -6.63
C ASN A 281 -7.48 -42.22 -7.97
N ASP A 282 -8.52 -41.39 -8.05
CA ASP A 282 -9.39 -41.24 -9.23
C ASP A 282 -9.05 -40.05 -10.15
N GLY A 283 -7.76 -39.75 -10.28
CA GLY A 283 -7.27 -38.74 -11.22
C GLY A 283 -7.23 -37.30 -10.69
N ALA A 284 -7.46 -37.08 -9.39
CA ALA A 284 -7.25 -35.78 -8.74
C ALA A 284 -5.86 -35.20 -9.04
N ASN A 285 -5.78 -33.90 -9.33
CA ASN A 285 -4.51 -33.26 -9.73
C ASN A 285 -4.22 -31.91 -9.07
N THR A 286 -5.11 -31.40 -8.22
CA THR A 286 -4.86 -30.24 -7.37
C THR A 286 -3.71 -30.56 -6.42
N ARG A 287 -2.82 -29.58 -6.21
CA ARG A 287 -1.68 -29.72 -5.31
C ARG A 287 -1.78 -28.77 -4.14
N GLN A 288 -1.41 -29.27 -2.96
CA GLN A 288 -1.11 -28.46 -1.79
C GLN A 288 0.11 -29.04 -1.08
N PHE A 289 0.94 -28.18 -0.51
CA PHE A 289 2.15 -28.50 0.22
C PHE A 289 3.13 -29.35 -0.59
N GLY A 290 3.21 -29.07 -1.90
CA GLY A 290 3.99 -29.87 -2.85
C GLY A 290 3.47 -31.30 -3.08
N LYS A 291 2.27 -31.63 -2.60
CA LYS A 291 1.67 -32.98 -2.63
C LYS A 291 0.34 -32.95 -3.37
N ASN A 292 -0.15 -34.13 -3.78
CA ASN A 292 -1.51 -34.24 -4.30
C ASN A 292 -2.50 -33.97 -3.16
N LEU A 293 -3.45 -33.06 -3.36
CA LEU A 293 -4.38 -32.65 -2.32
C LEU A 293 -5.22 -33.84 -1.85
N VAL A 294 -5.91 -34.52 -2.77
CA VAL A 294 -6.85 -35.59 -2.42
C VAL A 294 -6.09 -36.85 -1.97
N ASN A 295 -5.13 -37.31 -2.77
CA ASN A 295 -4.47 -38.61 -2.61
C ASN A 295 -3.33 -38.61 -1.58
N THR A 296 -3.07 -37.50 -0.89
CA THR A 296 -1.99 -37.44 0.11
C THR A 296 -2.33 -36.56 1.28
N VAL A 297 -2.74 -35.31 1.04
CA VAL A 297 -3.00 -34.35 2.12
C VAL A 297 -4.32 -34.69 2.82
N LEU A 298 -5.43 -34.70 2.07
CA LEU A 298 -6.75 -35.04 2.61
C LEU A 298 -6.82 -36.49 3.03
N ASP A 299 -6.23 -37.40 2.25
CA ASP A 299 -6.07 -38.79 2.65
C ASP A 299 -5.42 -38.91 4.04
N GLY A 300 -4.27 -38.27 4.27
CA GLY A 300 -3.60 -38.32 5.58
C GLY A 300 -4.40 -37.64 6.70
N ILE A 301 -5.12 -36.54 6.44
CA ILE A 301 -6.03 -35.91 7.41
C ILE A 301 -7.17 -36.86 7.77
N TYR A 302 -7.77 -37.52 6.77
CA TYR A 302 -8.91 -38.41 6.94
C TYR A 302 -8.53 -39.80 7.43
N HIS A 303 -7.26 -40.03 7.75
CA HIS A 303 -6.79 -41.18 8.52
C HIS A 303 -6.83 -40.95 10.04
N ILE A 304 -7.29 -39.78 10.53
CA ILE A 304 -7.57 -39.54 11.94
C ILE A 304 -8.78 -40.38 12.37
N GLY A 305 -8.48 -41.58 12.82
CA GLY A 305 -9.40 -42.63 13.23
C GLY A 305 -8.69 -43.98 13.23
N PHE A 306 -7.62 -44.13 12.43
CA PHE A 306 -6.78 -45.32 12.40
C PHE A 306 -5.70 -45.35 13.48
N GLU A 307 -5.05 -46.51 13.60
CA GLU A 307 -4.00 -46.72 14.59
C GLU A 307 -2.79 -45.83 14.29
N ILE A 308 -2.15 -45.29 15.33
CA ILE A 308 -0.86 -44.59 15.20
C ILE A 308 0.23 -45.59 15.57
N GLY A 309 1.10 -45.90 14.62
CA GLY A 309 2.24 -46.79 14.83
C GLY A 309 3.32 -46.19 15.71
N THR A 310 4.27 -47.03 16.14
CA THR A 310 5.42 -46.61 16.96
C THR A 310 6.38 -45.67 16.24
N ASP A 311 6.27 -45.57 14.91
CA ASP A 311 7.00 -44.64 14.04
C ASP A 311 6.32 -43.27 13.92
N GLY A 312 5.21 -43.04 14.64
CA GLY A 312 4.47 -41.78 14.62
C GLY A 312 3.66 -41.56 13.35
N ARG A 313 3.38 -42.62 12.58
CA ARG A 313 2.55 -42.58 11.37
C ARG A 313 1.18 -43.19 11.62
N PHE A 314 0.15 -42.64 10.99
CA PHE A 314 -1.14 -43.32 10.88
C PHE A 314 -0.98 -44.60 10.07
N ARG A 315 -1.79 -45.61 10.41
CA ARG A 315 -1.94 -46.84 9.63
C ARG A 315 -3.14 -46.73 8.71
N ASN A 316 -3.10 -47.37 7.55
CA ASN A 316 -4.30 -47.58 6.73
C ASN A 316 -5.05 -48.85 7.18
N GLU A 317 -6.09 -49.21 6.46
CA GLU A 317 -6.95 -50.39 6.65
C GLU A 317 -6.15 -51.71 6.67
N ASP A 318 -5.10 -51.78 5.85
CA ASP A 318 -4.20 -52.93 5.72
C ASP A 318 -3.09 -52.98 6.79
N GLY A 319 -2.95 -51.93 7.61
CA GLY A 319 -1.90 -51.79 8.61
C GLY A 319 -0.57 -51.25 8.07
N ASP A 320 -0.53 -50.81 6.81
CA ASP A 320 0.60 -50.13 6.19
C ASP A 320 0.69 -48.66 6.66
N ALA A 321 1.87 -48.06 6.50
CA ALA A 321 2.13 -46.70 6.98
C ALA A 321 1.58 -45.63 6.00
N ASN A 322 0.79 -44.69 6.53
CA ASN A 322 0.32 -43.49 5.84
C ASN A 322 1.14 -42.25 6.29
N ALA A 323 0.49 -41.12 6.61
CA ALA A 323 1.09 -39.84 6.93
C ALA A 323 1.64 -39.80 8.35
N LEU A 324 2.68 -38.97 8.56
CA LEU A 324 3.15 -38.66 9.90
C LEU A 324 2.10 -37.80 10.61
N VAL A 325 1.91 -38.03 11.92
CA VAL A 325 1.00 -37.20 12.73
C VAL A 325 1.44 -35.73 12.73
N SER A 326 2.75 -35.46 12.63
CA SER A 326 3.29 -34.10 12.51
C SER A 326 2.90 -33.40 11.20
N ASP A 327 2.87 -34.14 10.08
CA ASP A 327 2.46 -33.61 8.78
C ASP A 327 0.95 -33.31 8.81
N VAL A 328 0.17 -34.21 9.40
CA VAL A 328 -1.29 -34.03 9.56
C VAL A 328 -1.62 -32.83 10.45
N ALA A 329 -0.90 -32.65 11.57
CA ALA A 329 -1.02 -31.43 12.38
C ALA A 329 -0.66 -30.18 11.56
N SER A 330 0.42 -30.27 10.78
CA SER A 330 0.81 -29.36 9.68
C SER A 330 -0.38 -28.84 8.87
N TRP A 331 -1.04 -29.79 8.24
CA TRP A 331 -2.10 -29.54 7.28
C TRP A 331 -3.39 -29.04 7.95
N ILE A 332 -3.77 -29.58 9.11
CA ILE A 332 -4.96 -29.11 9.83
C ILE A 332 -4.75 -27.69 10.37
N ASP A 333 -3.56 -27.36 10.86
CA ASP A 333 -3.19 -26.02 11.31
C ASP A 333 -3.33 -24.99 10.18
N TYR A 334 -2.88 -25.33 8.95
CA TYR A 334 -3.10 -24.48 7.78
C TYR A 334 -4.59 -24.16 7.56
N TYR A 335 -5.48 -25.13 7.79
CA TYR A 335 -6.92 -24.92 7.66
C TYR A 335 -7.54 -24.19 8.84
N LEU A 336 -7.23 -24.57 10.08
CA LEU A 336 -7.96 -24.18 11.30
C LEU A 336 -7.23 -23.22 12.24
N GLY A 337 -5.90 -23.11 12.17
CA GLY A 337 -5.12 -22.16 12.99
C GLY A 337 -5.48 -20.71 12.69
N ASP A 338 -4.81 -19.74 13.31
CA ASP A 338 -4.97 -18.32 13.01
C ASP A 338 -3.74 -17.52 13.47
N PRO A 339 -2.71 -17.35 12.63
CA PRO A 339 -1.47 -16.66 13.02
C PRO A 339 -1.65 -15.15 13.25
N SER A 340 -2.77 -14.57 12.79
CA SER A 340 -3.08 -13.14 12.83
C SER A 340 -3.53 -12.70 14.23
N THR A 341 -2.61 -12.15 15.02
CA THR A 341 -2.85 -11.89 16.45
C THR A 341 -2.62 -10.45 16.88
N THR A 342 -2.29 -9.54 15.97
CA THR A 342 -2.03 -8.14 16.34
C THR A 342 -3.30 -7.36 16.69
N GLY A 343 -4.47 -7.82 16.21
CA GLY A 343 -5.74 -7.11 16.33
C GLY A 343 -5.81 -5.84 15.49
N SER A 344 -4.95 -5.73 14.47
CA SER A 344 -4.81 -4.55 13.62
C SER A 344 -5.19 -4.88 12.18
N GLY A 345 -5.37 -3.86 11.34
CA GLY A 345 -5.62 -4.10 9.93
C GLY A 345 -4.44 -4.72 9.17
N LEU A 346 -3.22 -4.76 9.74
CA LEU A 346 -2.08 -5.49 9.17
C LEU A 346 -2.27 -7.02 9.21
N ASP A 347 -3.11 -7.53 10.12
CA ASP A 347 -3.50 -8.95 10.19
C ASP A 347 -4.07 -9.43 8.84
N ARG A 348 -4.67 -8.52 8.07
CA ARG A 348 -5.19 -8.82 6.73
C ARG A 348 -4.11 -9.32 5.77
N ILE A 349 -2.85 -8.91 5.90
CA ILE A 349 -1.75 -9.41 5.06
C ILE A 349 -1.54 -10.90 5.34
N VAL A 350 -1.46 -11.25 6.61
CA VAL A 350 -1.25 -12.62 7.09
C VAL A 350 -2.45 -13.50 6.72
N ASP A 351 -3.66 -13.01 6.97
CA ASP A 351 -4.90 -13.68 6.56
C ASP A 351 -4.94 -13.93 5.06
N THR A 352 -4.57 -12.94 4.26
CA THR A 352 -4.65 -13.03 2.80
C THR A 352 -3.58 -13.99 2.25
N ALA A 353 -2.34 -13.90 2.75
CA ALA A 353 -1.24 -14.80 2.36
C ALA A 353 -1.54 -16.27 2.71
N ARG A 354 -2.21 -16.52 3.84
CA ARG A 354 -2.66 -17.86 4.21
C ARG A 354 -3.64 -18.47 3.21
N TRP A 355 -4.43 -17.64 2.53
CA TRP A 355 -5.40 -18.07 1.52
C TRP A 355 -4.82 -18.10 0.10
N ASP A 356 -3.53 -17.85 -0.07
CA ASP A 356 -2.86 -17.86 -1.37
C ASP A 356 -2.73 -19.30 -1.90
N ALA A 357 -3.43 -19.60 -2.99
CA ALA A 357 -3.43 -20.91 -3.62
C ALA A 357 -2.08 -21.27 -4.27
N GLY A 358 -1.33 -20.26 -4.74
CA GLY A 358 -0.01 -20.45 -5.31
C GLY A 358 1.02 -20.84 -4.24
N LEU A 359 0.99 -20.16 -3.10
CA LEU A 359 1.80 -20.48 -1.94
C LEU A 359 1.44 -21.89 -1.43
N ALA A 360 0.14 -22.17 -1.24
CA ALA A 360 -0.33 -23.49 -0.83
C ALA A 360 0.11 -24.59 -1.80
N ALA A 361 0.18 -24.35 -3.11
CA ALA A 361 0.57 -25.36 -4.08
C ALA A 361 2.07 -25.74 -4.04
N ASN A 362 2.93 -24.82 -3.60
CA ASN A 362 4.38 -24.92 -3.78
C ASN A 362 5.18 -24.99 -2.47
N THR A 363 4.66 -24.45 -1.37
CA THR A 363 5.35 -24.33 -0.07
C THR A 363 4.82 -25.33 0.95
N SER A 364 5.67 -25.89 1.80
CA SER A 364 5.21 -26.83 2.84
C SER A 364 4.30 -26.12 3.87
N ALA A 365 3.34 -26.83 4.46
CA ALA A 365 2.45 -26.22 5.47
C ALA A 365 3.22 -25.67 6.69
N ALA A 366 4.36 -26.29 7.02
CA ALA A 366 5.22 -25.84 8.12
C ALA A 366 5.95 -24.53 7.78
N ASP A 367 6.45 -24.38 6.56
CA ASP A 367 7.15 -23.16 6.12
C ASP A 367 6.14 -22.01 5.92
N ILE A 368 4.96 -22.30 5.34
CA ILE A 368 3.85 -21.34 5.28
C ILE A 368 3.55 -20.79 6.67
N ARG A 369 3.40 -21.68 7.66
CA ARG A 369 3.15 -21.27 9.04
C ARG A 369 4.30 -20.44 9.60
N GLY A 370 5.55 -20.86 9.43
CA GLY A 370 6.71 -20.14 9.91
C GLY A 370 6.81 -18.72 9.34
N GLY A 371 6.59 -18.57 8.04
CA GLY A 371 6.59 -17.26 7.38
C GLY A 371 5.42 -16.37 7.80
N LEU A 372 4.23 -16.94 8.02
CA LEU A 372 3.07 -16.19 8.53
C LEU A 372 3.24 -15.77 10.00
N ASP A 373 3.83 -16.63 10.85
CA ASP A 373 4.18 -16.31 12.24
C ASP A 373 5.22 -15.16 12.29
N ALA A 374 6.19 -15.16 11.36
CA ALA A 374 7.18 -14.11 11.20
C ALA A 374 6.55 -12.79 10.73
N ALA A 375 5.71 -12.83 9.69
CA ALA A 375 4.95 -11.69 9.19
C ALA A 375 4.08 -11.04 10.30
N ASN A 376 3.38 -11.86 11.10
CA ASN A 376 2.59 -11.37 12.22
C ASN A 376 3.45 -10.70 13.31
N GLN A 377 4.64 -11.23 13.59
CA GLN A 377 5.58 -10.60 14.54
C GLN A 377 6.15 -9.28 14.00
N LEU A 378 6.44 -9.19 12.70
CA LEU A 378 6.83 -7.95 12.03
C LEU A 378 5.70 -6.91 12.06
N ASN A 379 4.45 -7.31 11.84
CA ASN A 379 3.29 -6.43 12.05
C ASN A 379 3.26 -5.88 13.48
N GLY A 380 3.44 -6.74 14.48
CA GLY A 380 3.49 -6.34 15.90
C GLY A 380 4.64 -5.39 16.23
N LEU A 381 5.79 -5.54 15.57
CA LEU A 381 6.94 -4.64 15.67
C LEU A 381 6.60 -3.23 15.12
N ILE A 382 6.01 -3.16 13.92
CA ILE A 382 5.59 -1.90 13.29
C ILE A 382 4.60 -1.15 14.20
N LEU A 383 3.60 -1.85 14.75
CA LEU A 383 2.62 -1.25 15.67
C LEU A 383 3.25 -0.72 16.96
N ARG A 384 4.23 -1.44 17.53
CA ARG A 384 4.98 -0.97 18.69
C ARG A 384 5.78 0.30 18.38
N ALA A 385 6.42 0.35 17.21
CA ALA A 385 7.17 1.51 16.76
C ALA A 385 6.26 2.73 16.59
N ILE A 386 5.11 2.54 15.94
CA ILE A 386 4.08 3.59 15.75
C ILE A 386 3.64 4.16 17.10
N ASN A 387 3.24 3.29 18.04
CA ASN A 387 2.77 3.71 19.36
C ASN A 387 3.87 4.39 20.18
N ALA A 388 5.10 3.85 20.16
CA ALA A 388 6.22 4.39 20.93
C ALA A 388 6.70 5.76 20.43
N THR A 389 6.50 6.06 19.15
CA THR A 389 6.90 7.32 18.52
C THR A 389 5.75 8.31 18.38
N SER A 390 4.51 7.88 18.66
CA SER A 390 3.30 8.70 18.54
C SER A 390 3.13 9.31 17.14
N VAL A 391 3.50 8.54 16.11
CA VAL A 391 3.17 8.83 14.71
C VAL A 391 1.76 8.29 14.40
N ASN A 392 1.19 8.64 13.24
CA ASN A 392 -0.15 8.23 12.80
C ASN A 392 -1.31 8.78 13.67
N LEU A 393 -1.12 9.91 14.35
CA LEU A 393 -2.14 10.50 15.25
C LEU A 393 -3.30 11.16 14.49
N ASP A 394 -3.03 11.64 13.29
CA ASP A 394 -4.03 12.15 12.33
C ASP A 394 -4.64 11.05 11.46
N GLY A 395 -4.19 9.80 11.66
CA GLY A 395 -4.62 8.64 10.91
C GLY A 395 -4.02 8.56 9.50
N TRP A 396 -2.91 9.26 9.27
CA TRP A 396 -2.03 9.09 8.11
C TRP A 396 -0.64 8.69 8.56
N ILE A 397 0.00 7.79 7.81
CA ILE A 397 1.44 7.53 7.92
C ILE A 397 2.10 8.16 6.71
N SER A 398 2.83 9.25 6.92
CA SER A 398 3.60 9.97 5.92
C SER A 398 5.00 9.36 5.70
N ARG A 399 5.68 9.76 4.61
CA ARG A 399 7.09 9.39 4.34
C ARG A 399 8.02 9.81 5.49
N GLY A 400 7.79 10.99 6.07
CA GLY A 400 8.55 11.49 7.22
C GLY A 400 8.39 10.62 8.48
N GLU A 401 7.18 10.11 8.73
CA GLU A 401 6.92 9.21 9.86
C GLU A 401 7.55 7.83 9.67
N LEU A 402 7.70 7.35 8.43
CA LEU A 402 8.44 6.11 8.15
C LEU A 402 9.90 6.18 8.59
N HIS A 403 10.58 7.34 8.45
CA HIS A 403 11.93 7.50 9.00
C HIS A 403 11.95 7.36 10.52
N THR A 404 10.91 7.85 11.19
CA THR A 404 10.78 7.79 12.65
C THR A 404 10.52 6.36 13.13
N ILE A 405 9.65 5.63 12.43
CA ILE A 405 9.39 4.19 12.65
C ILE A 405 10.67 3.38 12.44
N ASN A 406 11.36 3.59 11.31
CA ASN A 406 12.62 2.94 10.97
C ASN A 406 13.70 3.14 12.06
N GLN A 407 13.93 4.40 12.44
CA GLN A 407 14.93 4.73 13.46
C GLN A 407 14.61 4.07 14.80
N TRP A 408 13.33 4.03 15.19
CA TRP A 408 12.92 3.37 16.42
C TRP A 408 13.19 1.86 16.38
N ILE A 409 12.84 1.19 15.29
CA ILE A 409 13.09 -0.25 15.11
C ILE A 409 14.58 -0.55 15.24
N LYS A 410 15.42 0.19 14.50
CA LYS A 410 16.88 0.01 14.51
C LYS A 410 17.52 0.25 15.87
N THR A 411 16.94 1.15 16.66
CA THR A 411 17.48 1.49 17.98
C THR A 411 17.00 0.53 19.07
N ASN A 412 15.76 0.04 18.99
CA ASN A 412 15.10 -0.63 20.12
C ASN A 412 14.80 -2.11 19.89
N ALA A 413 14.76 -2.57 18.64
CA ALA A 413 14.26 -3.91 18.32
C ALA A 413 14.90 -4.52 17.05
N TYR A 414 16.13 -4.12 16.71
CA TYR A 414 16.81 -4.57 15.49
C TYR A 414 17.12 -6.07 15.47
N GLU A 415 17.52 -6.66 16.60
CA GLU A 415 17.77 -8.11 16.68
C GLU A 415 16.49 -8.93 16.51
N GLU A 416 15.37 -8.44 17.06
CA GLU A 416 14.05 -9.04 16.86
C GLU A 416 13.61 -8.92 15.41
N PHE A 417 13.77 -7.73 14.82
CA PHE A 417 13.51 -7.46 13.41
C PHE A 417 14.24 -8.44 12.50
N LEU A 418 15.57 -8.57 12.63
CA LEU A 418 16.37 -9.47 11.80
C LEU A 418 15.96 -10.94 11.95
N LEU A 419 15.60 -11.38 13.16
CA LEU A 419 15.14 -12.75 13.39
C LEU A 419 13.82 -13.05 12.64
N GLN A 420 12.89 -12.10 12.63
CA GLN A 420 11.59 -12.29 11.98
C GLN A 420 11.65 -12.01 10.49
N HIS A 421 12.45 -11.05 10.05
CA HIS A 421 12.74 -10.85 8.64
C HIS A 421 13.33 -12.13 8.05
N GLY A 422 14.35 -12.65 8.73
CA GLY A 422 15.01 -13.90 8.40
C GLY A 422 16.27 -13.69 7.58
N ASP A 423 16.68 -14.76 6.93
CA ASP A 423 17.85 -14.83 6.05
C ASP A 423 17.48 -15.76 4.89
N ASP A 424 17.92 -15.41 3.68
CA ASP A 424 17.79 -16.20 2.45
C ASP A 424 19.16 -16.67 1.92
N GLU A 425 20.26 -16.37 2.62
CA GLU A 425 21.60 -16.79 2.24
C GLU A 425 21.86 -18.29 2.49
N GLY A 426 22.77 -18.87 1.70
CA GLY A 426 23.27 -20.23 1.95
C GLY A 426 22.27 -21.37 1.72
N GLY A 427 21.08 -21.07 1.18
CA GLY A 427 20.04 -22.04 0.84
C GLY A 427 19.23 -22.54 2.04
N VAL A 428 19.19 -21.76 3.13
CA VAL A 428 18.32 -22.01 4.29
C VAL A 428 17.48 -20.76 4.54
N GLU A 429 16.22 -20.81 4.14
CA GLU A 429 15.28 -19.73 4.42
C GLU A 429 14.83 -19.78 5.89
N THR A 430 14.75 -18.61 6.51
CA THR A 430 14.19 -18.42 7.85
C THR A 430 13.29 -17.18 7.89
N GLY A 431 12.53 -16.98 8.96
CA GLY A 431 11.68 -15.79 9.11
C GLY A 431 10.63 -15.68 8.01
N PHE A 432 10.40 -14.46 7.51
CA PHE A 432 9.47 -14.17 6.43
C PHE A 432 9.90 -14.79 5.10
N HIS A 433 11.21 -15.00 4.88
CA HIS A 433 11.72 -15.62 3.66
C HIS A 433 11.25 -17.07 3.45
N LEU A 434 10.68 -17.74 4.46
CA LEU A 434 10.04 -19.06 4.32
C LEU A 434 8.83 -19.11 3.37
N ILE A 435 8.31 -17.94 3.00
CA ILE A 435 7.18 -17.81 2.05
C ILE A 435 7.47 -16.85 0.90
N GLN A 436 8.57 -16.10 0.95
CA GLN A 436 8.93 -15.15 -0.09
C GLN A 436 9.55 -15.91 -1.27
N GLY A 437 9.05 -15.66 -2.48
CA GLY A 437 9.51 -16.35 -3.68
C GLY A 437 8.92 -17.75 -3.87
N ASP A 438 8.17 -18.28 -2.91
CA ASP A 438 7.68 -19.67 -2.93
C ASP A 438 6.31 -19.87 -3.60
N GLY A 439 6.04 -19.07 -4.62
CA GLY A 439 4.87 -19.29 -5.49
C GLY A 439 3.59 -18.57 -5.07
N GLY A 440 3.65 -17.68 -4.07
CA GLY A 440 2.56 -16.73 -3.79
C GLY A 440 2.14 -15.95 -5.04
N ASN A 441 0.84 -15.90 -5.32
CA ASN A 441 0.28 -15.35 -6.56
C ASN A 441 -0.88 -14.36 -6.36
N VAL A 442 -1.30 -14.11 -5.12
CA VAL A 442 -2.30 -13.09 -4.81
C VAL A 442 -1.74 -11.70 -5.09
N GLN A 443 -2.58 -10.84 -5.69
CA GLN A 443 -2.28 -9.43 -5.86
C GLN A 443 -2.99 -8.57 -4.81
N ALA A 444 -2.29 -7.53 -4.36
CA ALA A 444 -2.82 -6.44 -3.55
C ALA A 444 -2.32 -5.11 -4.11
N LEU A 445 -3.21 -4.13 -4.27
CA LEU A 445 -2.90 -2.79 -4.79
C LEU A 445 -2.20 -2.84 -6.17
N GLY A 446 -2.55 -3.84 -6.99
CA GLY A 446 -1.95 -4.10 -8.30
C GLY A 446 -0.52 -4.68 -8.26
N LYS A 447 -0.03 -5.09 -7.09
CA LYS A 447 1.31 -5.68 -6.88
C LYS A 447 1.21 -7.07 -6.24
N ALA A 448 2.26 -7.87 -6.30
CA ALA A 448 2.26 -9.17 -5.61
C ALA A 448 2.21 -8.95 -4.09
N LEU A 449 1.26 -9.60 -3.40
CA LEU A 449 1.08 -9.39 -1.96
C LEU A 449 2.35 -9.75 -1.19
N ILE A 450 2.85 -10.98 -1.35
CA ILE A 450 3.98 -11.47 -0.56
C ILE A 450 5.28 -10.85 -1.07
N ASN A 451 5.54 -10.99 -2.36
CA ASN A 451 6.84 -10.67 -2.98
C ASN A 451 7.05 -9.19 -3.31
N THR A 452 6.14 -8.29 -2.91
CA THR A 452 6.29 -6.86 -3.16
C THR A 452 5.73 -6.03 -2.03
N VAL A 453 4.44 -6.22 -1.70
CA VAL A 453 3.78 -5.39 -0.67
C VAL A 453 4.28 -5.75 0.73
N ALA A 454 4.16 -7.02 1.13
CA ALA A 454 4.62 -7.51 2.41
C ALA A 454 6.16 -7.44 2.50
N ASP A 455 6.87 -7.87 1.46
CA ASP A 455 8.33 -7.72 1.35
C ASP A 455 8.78 -6.27 1.63
N GLY A 456 8.27 -5.29 0.89
CA GLY A 456 8.68 -3.90 1.09
C GLY A 456 8.23 -3.30 2.42
N LEU A 457 7.07 -3.69 2.96
CA LEU A 457 6.67 -3.33 4.34
C LEU A 457 7.65 -3.90 5.38
N TYR A 458 8.10 -5.13 5.17
CA TYR A 458 8.95 -5.84 6.13
C TYR A 458 10.42 -5.47 6.00
N HIS A 459 10.81 -4.69 5.00
CA HIS A 459 12.11 -4.04 4.93
C HIS A 459 12.22 -2.74 5.76
N ILE A 460 11.16 -2.32 6.45
CA ILE A 460 11.10 -1.05 7.20
C ILE A 460 12.16 -0.91 8.30
N GLY A 461 12.86 -1.98 8.70
CA GLY A 461 13.95 -1.95 9.67
C GLY A 461 15.35 -1.70 9.07
N PHE A 462 15.52 -1.74 7.75
CA PHE A 462 16.81 -1.55 7.07
C PHE A 462 17.17 -0.08 6.82
N ASP A 463 18.35 0.19 6.26
CA ASP A 463 18.76 1.55 5.93
C ASP A 463 17.82 2.20 4.91
N ILE A 464 17.61 3.52 5.02
CA ILE A 464 16.91 4.32 4.02
C ILE A 464 17.95 5.15 3.27
N GLN A 465 17.93 5.09 1.94
CA GLN A 465 18.76 5.93 1.07
C GLN A 465 17.88 6.69 0.07
N GLY A 466 17.90 8.02 0.17
CA GLY A 466 16.97 8.86 -0.57
C GLY A 466 15.54 8.48 -0.19
N ASP A 467 14.72 8.18 -1.20
CA ASP A 467 13.32 7.79 -1.02
C ASP A 467 13.11 6.27 -0.93
N ASN A 468 14.16 5.44 -0.80
CA ASN A 468 14.02 3.98 -0.84
C ASN A 468 14.55 3.34 0.44
N LEU A 469 13.83 2.32 0.93
CA LEU A 469 14.39 1.31 1.82
C LEU A 469 15.45 0.50 1.06
N LEU A 470 16.48 0.07 1.78
CA LEU A 470 17.46 -0.90 1.29
C LEU A 470 17.13 -2.30 1.80
N ASN A 471 17.67 -3.32 1.13
CA ASN A 471 17.70 -4.69 1.64
C ASN A 471 18.99 -4.98 2.43
N GLU A 472 19.15 -6.21 2.90
CA GLU A 472 20.32 -6.70 3.63
C GLU A 472 21.64 -6.47 2.90
N ASP A 473 21.60 -6.58 1.56
CA ASP A 473 22.76 -6.39 0.68
C ASP A 473 23.08 -4.91 0.40
N GLY A 474 22.21 -3.99 0.83
CA GLY A 474 22.31 -2.57 0.57
C GLY A 474 21.79 -2.13 -0.80
N ASP A 475 21.11 -3.02 -1.52
CA ASP A 475 20.40 -2.72 -2.77
C ASP A 475 19.04 -2.08 -2.49
N ARG A 476 18.50 -1.34 -3.46
CA ARG A 476 17.20 -0.66 -3.31
C ARG A 476 16.05 -1.67 -3.26
N ASN A 477 15.18 -1.52 -2.28
CA ASN A 477 13.87 -2.16 -2.22
C ASN A 477 12.74 -1.12 -2.44
N ALA A 478 11.72 -1.07 -1.57
CA ALA A 478 10.53 -0.28 -1.78
C ALA A 478 10.73 1.21 -1.51
N ALA A 479 10.07 2.05 -2.31
CA ALA A 479 10.01 3.48 -2.08
C ALA A 479 9.16 3.79 -0.83
N LEU A 480 9.50 4.86 -0.11
CA LEU A 480 8.78 5.27 1.09
C LEU A 480 7.32 5.64 0.79
N GLY A 481 7.04 6.23 -0.38
CA GLY A 481 5.67 6.52 -0.82
C GLY A 481 4.81 5.25 -0.99
N ASP A 482 5.39 4.18 -1.53
CA ASP A 482 4.74 2.87 -1.66
C ASP A 482 4.45 2.27 -0.27
N VAL A 483 5.44 2.27 0.64
CA VAL A 483 5.31 1.73 2.01
C VAL A 483 4.27 2.51 2.82
N SER A 484 4.30 3.84 2.73
CA SER A 484 3.31 4.73 3.35
C SER A 484 1.91 4.38 2.85
N SER A 485 1.76 4.23 1.53
CA SER A 485 0.51 3.80 0.92
C SER A 485 0.04 2.45 1.48
N TRP A 486 0.89 1.42 1.47
CA TRP A 486 0.48 0.10 1.95
C TRP A 486 0.07 0.10 3.43
N LEU A 487 0.79 0.83 4.29
CA LEU A 487 0.41 0.99 5.69
C LEU A 487 -0.93 1.72 5.83
N ASN A 488 -1.17 2.79 5.07
CA ASN A 488 -2.44 3.52 5.13
C ASN A 488 -3.63 2.65 4.66
N PHE A 489 -3.44 1.81 3.64
CA PHE A 489 -4.47 0.88 3.19
C PHE A 489 -4.77 -0.20 4.24
N TYR A 490 -3.73 -0.89 4.73
CA TYR A 490 -3.92 -2.00 5.64
C TYR A 490 -4.26 -1.56 7.06
N LEU A 491 -3.52 -0.62 7.64
CA LEU A 491 -3.65 -0.21 9.03
C LEU A 491 -4.78 0.81 9.24
N ASN A 492 -4.85 1.83 8.37
CA ASN A 492 -5.75 2.97 8.55
C ASN A 492 -7.06 2.85 7.76
N ASP A 493 -7.24 1.78 6.98
CA ASP A 493 -8.44 1.52 6.18
C ASP A 493 -8.75 2.63 5.15
N ARG A 494 -7.71 3.29 4.65
CA ARG A 494 -7.84 4.46 3.79
C ARG A 494 -8.15 4.07 2.35
N VAL A 495 -8.98 4.88 1.71
CA VAL A 495 -9.20 4.78 0.27
C VAL A 495 -7.93 5.29 -0.42
N GLN A 496 -7.46 4.55 -1.42
CA GLN A 496 -6.33 4.94 -2.25
C GLN A 496 -6.77 5.12 -3.68
N ILE A 497 -6.32 6.22 -4.29
CA ILE A 497 -6.54 6.50 -5.70
C ILE A 497 -5.16 6.70 -6.32
N LEU A 498 -4.75 5.73 -7.14
CA LEU A 498 -3.43 5.71 -7.76
C LEU A 498 -3.57 6.08 -9.24
N GLY A 499 -2.80 7.10 -9.64
CA GLY A 499 -2.58 7.49 -11.02
C GLY A 499 -1.80 6.45 -11.82
N THR A 500 -1.45 6.85 -13.04
CA THR A 500 -0.78 6.06 -14.05
C THR A 500 0.71 6.44 -14.11
N SER A 501 1.32 6.51 -15.29
CA SER A 501 2.68 7.02 -15.46
C SER A 501 2.70 8.22 -16.41
N GLY A 502 1.55 8.85 -16.62
CA GLY A 502 1.41 10.06 -17.39
C GLY A 502 0.39 10.96 -16.73
N SER A 503 0.25 12.18 -17.24
CA SER A 503 -0.62 13.20 -16.64
C SER A 503 -2.05 12.74 -16.41
N ASP A 504 -2.43 12.74 -15.13
CA ASP A 504 -3.72 12.35 -14.63
C ASP A 504 -4.48 13.51 -14.00
N THR A 505 -5.80 13.37 -13.95
CA THR A 505 -6.66 14.24 -13.14
C THR A 505 -7.42 13.35 -12.18
N ILE A 506 -7.06 13.43 -10.91
CA ILE A 506 -7.61 12.64 -9.83
C ILE A 506 -8.43 13.56 -8.94
N ILE A 507 -9.69 13.22 -8.73
CA ILE A 507 -10.62 13.99 -7.90
C ILE A 507 -11.17 13.03 -6.85
N GLY A 508 -10.90 13.34 -5.58
CA GLY A 508 -11.43 12.68 -4.41
C GLY A 508 -12.88 13.07 -4.13
N THR A 509 -13.30 12.84 -2.91
CA THR A 509 -14.68 12.98 -2.43
C THR A 509 -14.71 13.76 -1.13
N ASP A 510 -15.77 13.63 -0.32
CA ASP A 510 -15.84 14.23 1.02
C ASP A 510 -15.28 13.27 2.11
N LEU A 511 -14.54 12.24 1.70
CA LEU A 511 -13.93 11.23 2.58
C LEU A 511 -12.44 11.55 2.74
N ALA A 512 -11.81 11.05 3.81
CA ALA A 512 -10.36 11.08 3.93
C ALA A 512 -9.72 10.02 3.02
N GLU A 513 -8.98 10.46 2.01
CA GLU A 513 -8.45 9.64 0.92
C GLU A 513 -6.96 9.93 0.66
N GLN A 514 -6.27 8.93 0.11
CA GLN A 514 -4.91 9.09 -0.37
C GLN A 514 -4.91 9.15 -1.90
N LEU A 515 -4.43 10.25 -2.45
CA LEU A 515 -4.31 10.46 -3.90
C LEU A 515 -2.81 10.46 -4.25
N VAL A 516 -2.41 9.59 -5.18
CA VAL A 516 -1.01 9.47 -5.62
C VAL A 516 -0.94 9.63 -7.14
N GLY A 517 -0.24 10.68 -7.61
CA GLY A 517 -0.07 11.00 -9.03
C GLY A 517 0.82 10.00 -9.76
N ARG A 518 1.99 9.73 -9.18
CA ARG A 518 3.11 8.90 -9.70
C ARG A 518 3.99 9.66 -10.69
N GLU A 519 4.09 9.23 -11.94
CA GLU A 519 4.91 9.92 -12.94
C GLU A 519 4.00 10.75 -13.84
N GLY A 520 4.44 11.93 -14.24
CA GLY A 520 3.70 12.82 -15.12
C GLY A 520 3.26 14.08 -14.40
N ASN A 521 2.79 15.08 -15.14
CA ASN A 521 2.29 16.32 -14.55
C ASN A 521 0.82 16.12 -14.17
N ASP A 522 0.56 15.88 -12.90
CA ASP A 522 -0.71 15.44 -12.38
C ASP A 522 -1.50 16.57 -11.73
N ARG A 523 -2.82 16.41 -11.71
CA ARG A 523 -3.73 17.26 -10.95
C ARG A 523 -4.49 16.42 -9.93
N LEU A 524 -4.20 16.62 -8.66
CA LEU A 524 -4.82 15.94 -7.53
C LEU A 524 -5.73 16.92 -6.77
N GLU A 525 -7.01 16.58 -6.63
CA GLU A 525 -7.99 17.34 -5.86
C GLU A 525 -8.55 16.45 -4.75
N GLY A 526 -8.22 16.71 -3.48
CA GLY A 526 -8.68 15.90 -2.33
C GLY A 526 -10.18 15.99 -2.14
N GLY A 527 -10.70 17.23 -2.10
CA GLY A 527 -12.13 17.49 -2.00
C GLY A 527 -12.49 17.94 -0.59
N GLY A 528 -13.11 17.07 0.19
CA GLY A 528 -13.32 17.31 1.61
C GLY A 528 -12.89 16.10 2.43
N GLY A 529 -12.61 16.28 3.71
CA GLY A 529 -11.95 15.25 4.51
C GLY A 529 -10.50 15.63 4.77
N ASN A 530 -9.80 14.81 5.55
CA ASN A 530 -8.37 15.03 5.78
C ASN A 530 -7.62 14.11 4.82
N ASP A 531 -7.11 14.66 3.73
CA ASP A 531 -6.54 13.90 2.63
C ASP A 531 -5.00 13.85 2.68
N LEU A 532 -4.43 12.85 2.01
CA LEU A 532 -2.99 12.75 1.75
C LEU A 532 -2.76 12.77 0.24
N LEU A 533 -2.19 13.86 -0.27
CA LEU A 533 -1.90 14.07 -1.68
C LEU A 533 -0.39 13.95 -1.92
N ASP A 534 0.00 13.05 -2.82
CA ASP A 534 1.39 12.78 -3.21
C ASP A 534 1.53 12.94 -4.73
N GLY A 535 2.18 14.01 -5.18
CA GLY A 535 2.43 14.30 -6.60
C GLY A 535 3.42 13.32 -7.22
N SER A 536 4.45 12.96 -6.45
CA SER A 536 5.56 12.09 -6.85
C SER A 536 6.51 12.71 -7.87
N TRP A 537 6.40 12.44 -9.17
CA TRP A 537 7.36 12.90 -10.19
C TRP A 537 6.65 13.66 -11.30
N GLY A 538 6.91 14.95 -11.44
CA GLY A 538 6.33 15.79 -12.48
C GLY A 538 6.08 17.20 -11.96
N GLU A 539 5.64 18.11 -12.83
CA GLU A 539 5.15 19.41 -12.36
C GLU A 539 3.67 19.26 -11.99
N ASP A 540 3.39 19.08 -10.71
CA ASP A 540 2.08 18.67 -10.21
C ASP A 540 1.27 19.84 -9.66
N THR A 541 -0.05 19.65 -9.61
CA THR A 541 -0.98 20.55 -8.93
C THR A 541 -1.76 19.78 -7.89
N LEU A 542 -1.48 20.02 -6.61
CA LEU A 542 -2.16 19.40 -5.48
C LEU A 542 -3.07 20.42 -4.81
N LEU A 543 -4.37 20.11 -4.74
CA LEU A 543 -5.39 20.91 -4.07
C LEU A 543 -6.04 20.06 -2.97
N GLY A 544 -5.75 20.35 -1.70
CA GLY A 544 -6.29 19.62 -0.55
C GLY A 544 -7.82 19.75 -0.48
N GLY A 545 -8.30 20.98 -0.34
CA GLY A 545 -9.72 21.29 -0.35
C GLY A 545 -10.22 21.69 1.03
N ALA A 546 -11.05 20.87 1.66
CA ALA A 546 -11.61 21.18 2.98
C ALA A 546 -11.30 20.08 3.99
N GLY A 547 -10.56 20.42 5.04
CA GLY A 547 -10.11 19.50 6.07
C GLY A 547 -8.65 19.78 6.38
N ASN A 548 -8.02 18.92 7.18
CA ASN A 548 -6.60 19.06 7.49
C ASN A 548 -5.82 18.13 6.58
N ASP A 549 -5.28 18.66 5.51
CA ASP A 549 -4.67 17.92 4.41
C ASP A 549 -3.14 17.84 4.54
N GLN A 550 -2.58 16.76 4.01
CA GLN A 550 -1.15 16.54 3.88
C GLN A 550 -0.77 16.55 2.40
N LEU A 551 0.11 17.47 2.00
CA LEU A 551 0.53 17.64 0.61
C LEU A 551 2.04 17.40 0.47
N ASP A 552 2.43 16.51 -0.42
CA ASP A 552 3.82 16.24 -0.81
C ASP A 552 3.92 16.30 -2.34
N GLY A 553 4.47 17.40 -2.87
CA GLY A 553 4.72 17.54 -4.31
C GLY A 553 5.83 16.61 -4.81
N SER A 554 6.79 16.29 -3.94
CA SER A 554 7.98 15.51 -4.27
C SER A 554 8.83 16.14 -5.38
N PHE A 555 9.03 15.50 -6.53
CA PHE A 555 9.99 15.94 -7.56
C PHE A 555 9.30 16.74 -8.66
N GLY A 556 9.63 18.02 -8.77
CA GLY A 556 9.04 18.90 -9.76
C GLY A 556 9.03 20.34 -9.30
N ASN A 557 8.47 21.22 -10.12
CA ASN A 557 8.08 22.54 -9.64
C ASN A 557 6.57 22.52 -9.48
N ASP A 558 6.12 22.35 -8.24
CA ASP A 558 4.73 22.01 -7.97
C ASP A 558 3.92 23.23 -7.52
N LEU A 559 2.60 23.13 -7.70
CA LEU A 559 1.62 24.04 -7.10
C LEU A 559 0.88 23.29 -6.00
N LEU A 560 1.11 23.67 -4.75
CA LEU A 560 0.50 23.05 -3.59
C LEU A 560 -0.46 24.04 -2.93
N ASN A 561 -1.74 23.68 -2.83
CA ASN A 561 -2.78 24.46 -2.15
C ASN A 561 -3.55 23.63 -1.13
N GLY A 562 -3.41 23.96 0.15
CA GLY A 562 -4.08 23.27 1.27
C GLY A 562 -5.58 23.49 1.24
N GLY A 563 -6.03 24.73 1.44
CA GLY A 563 -7.44 25.08 1.40
C GLY A 563 -7.99 25.35 2.80
N GLU A 564 -9.22 24.95 3.09
CA GLU A 564 -9.82 25.23 4.40
C GLU A 564 -9.38 24.20 5.43
N GLY A 565 -8.62 24.61 6.45
CA GLY A 565 -8.26 23.74 7.57
C GLY A 565 -6.81 23.96 7.97
N SER A 566 -6.25 23.07 8.80
CA SER A 566 -4.83 23.13 9.16
C SER A 566 -4.03 22.15 8.30
N ASP A 567 -3.36 22.67 7.29
CA ASP A 567 -2.69 21.87 6.27
C ASP A 567 -1.18 21.77 6.50
N THR A 568 -0.60 20.67 6.04
CA THR A 568 0.83 20.37 6.19
C THR A 568 1.45 20.04 4.83
N TYR A 569 2.46 20.83 4.45
CA TYR A 569 3.23 20.64 3.22
C TYR A 569 4.56 19.99 3.56
N PHE A 570 4.82 18.79 3.06
CA PHE A 570 6.07 18.07 3.32
C PHE A 570 7.11 18.36 2.26
N VAL A 571 8.35 18.58 2.70
CA VAL A 571 9.48 18.87 1.80
C VAL A 571 10.70 18.10 2.25
N SER A 572 11.39 17.47 1.31
CA SER A 572 12.62 16.72 1.57
C SER A 572 13.65 16.98 0.47
N GLY A 573 14.82 16.35 0.60
CA GLY A 573 15.88 16.47 -0.39
C GLY A 573 16.69 17.76 -0.27
N ASN A 574 17.82 17.82 -0.97
CA ASN A 574 18.69 18.98 -1.08
C ASN A 574 19.46 18.98 -2.40
N ILE A 575 19.85 20.17 -2.85
CA ILE A 575 20.62 20.40 -4.09
C ILE A 575 22.08 19.94 -3.98
N ALA A 576 22.61 19.82 -2.75
CA ALA A 576 24.00 19.40 -2.53
C ALA A 576 24.25 17.94 -2.94
N GLY A 577 23.23 17.08 -2.83
CA GLY A 577 23.23 15.73 -3.40
C GLY A 577 23.06 15.68 -4.93
N GLY A 578 22.83 16.83 -5.57
CA GLY A 578 22.56 17.00 -7.00
C GLY A 578 21.11 17.32 -7.31
N TRP A 579 20.82 17.69 -8.56
CA TRP A 579 19.45 18.00 -9.01
C TRP A 579 18.47 16.83 -8.85
N SER A 580 18.96 15.59 -8.91
CA SER A 580 18.13 14.39 -8.71
C SER A 580 17.82 14.08 -7.24
N SER A 581 18.36 14.86 -6.29
CA SER A 581 18.03 14.76 -4.87
C SER A 581 17.35 16.01 -4.34
N PHE A 582 17.04 16.97 -5.21
CA PHE A 582 16.32 18.18 -4.89
C PHE A 582 14.89 18.03 -5.40
N ASN A 583 13.94 18.24 -4.50
CA ASN A 583 12.51 18.12 -4.81
C ASN A 583 12.07 19.17 -5.83
N GLY A 584 12.64 20.37 -5.78
CA GLY A 584 12.44 21.40 -6.80
C GLY A 584 12.01 22.73 -6.17
N ILE A 585 11.50 23.63 -7.02
CA ILE A 585 11.10 24.99 -6.60
C ILE A 585 9.60 25.12 -6.75
N ASP A 586 8.90 25.16 -5.62
CA ASP A 586 7.44 25.06 -5.60
C ASP A 586 6.76 26.41 -5.36
N THR A 587 5.45 26.42 -5.62
CA THR A 587 4.52 27.44 -5.16
C THR A 587 3.68 26.86 -4.03
N TYR A 588 3.94 27.32 -2.80
CA TYR A 588 3.09 27.03 -1.63
C TYR A 588 2.02 28.10 -1.51
N ALA A 589 0.77 27.68 -1.45
CA ALA A 589 -0.37 28.55 -1.24
C ALA A 589 -1.34 27.91 -0.27
N ASP A 590 -2.05 28.74 0.48
CA ASP A 590 -3.24 28.36 1.21
C ASP A 590 -4.34 29.33 0.83
N SER A 591 -5.47 28.78 0.39
CA SER A 591 -6.62 29.58 -0.03
C SER A 591 -7.75 29.60 1.00
N GLY A 592 -7.57 28.88 2.11
CA GLY A 592 -8.49 28.88 3.23
C GLY A 592 -8.46 30.16 4.03
N THR A 593 -9.33 30.21 5.02
CA THR A 593 -9.42 31.37 5.93
C THR A 593 -9.40 30.97 7.40
N SER A 594 -9.21 29.69 7.68
CA SER A 594 -9.15 29.11 9.02
C SER A 594 -8.17 27.97 9.04
N GLY A 595 -7.37 27.89 10.10
CA GLY A 595 -6.29 26.92 10.11
C GLY A 595 -5.04 27.45 10.76
N ILE A 596 -4.01 26.62 10.72
CA ILE A 596 -2.62 27.01 10.90
C ILE A 596 -1.88 26.12 9.92
N ASP A 597 -1.30 26.74 8.92
CA ASP A 597 -0.74 26.07 7.77
C ASP A 597 0.77 26.09 7.84
N ARG A 598 1.38 24.95 7.52
CA ARG A 598 2.81 24.75 7.81
C ARG A 598 3.55 23.98 6.74
N ILE A 599 4.74 24.48 6.40
CA ILE A 599 5.73 23.73 5.61
C ILE A 599 6.65 22.98 6.59
N VAL A 600 6.87 21.69 6.35
CA VAL A 600 7.66 20.82 7.22
C VAL A 600 8.80 20.16 6.43
N ALA A 601 10.03 20.55 6.76
CA ALA A 601 11.23 19.88 6.29
C ALA A 601 11.39 18.51 6.97
N VAL A 602 11.50 17.45 6.17
CA VAL A 602 11.62 16.05 6.62
C VAL A 602 12.89 15.38 6.08
N GLY A 603 13.45 14.49 6.90
CA GLY A 603 14.59 13.65 6.52
C GLY A 603 15.86 13.90 7.32
N PRO A 604 16.81 12.94 7.31
CA PRO A 604 18.08 13.09 7.99
C PRO A 604 19.02 14.04 7.22
N GLY A 605 19.53 15.08 7.87
CA GLY A 605 20.53 15.99 7.28
C GLY A 605 19.94 17.25 6.65
N GLU A 606 20.70 17.91 5.76
CA GLU A 606 20.29 19.19 5.18
C GLU A 606 19.08 19.02 4.25
N VAL A 607 18.15 19.97 4.30
CA VAL A 607 16.95 20.02 3.45
C VAL A 607 16.88 21.39 2.79
N ASP A 608 16.56 21.42 1.49
CA ASP A 608 16.32 22.64 0.75
C ASP A 608 14.83 22.74 0.37
N ILE A 609 14.15 23.76 0.86
CA ILE A 609 12.78 24.12 0.48
C ILE A 609 12.87 25.14 -0.64
N GLY A 610 12.59 24.73 -1.88
CA GLY A 610 12.61 25.63 -3.03
C GLY A 610 11.33 26.47 -3.11
N LEU A 611 11.49 27.78 -3.37
CA LEU A 611 10.39 28.74 -3.35
C LEU A 611 10.36 29.60 -4.63
N THR A 612 9.23 29.63 -5.32
CA THR A 612 8.95 30.54 -6.45
C THR A 612 8.47 31.91 -5.97
N GLY A 613 9.23 32.52 -5.05
CA GLY A 613 8.78 33.66 -4.24
C GLY A 613 7.88 33.22 -3.09
N PHE A 614 7.75 34.07 -2.07
CA PHE A 614 6.98 33.76 -0.87
C PHE A 614 6.50 35.06 -0.22
N SER A 615 5.25 35.10 0.24
CA SER A 615 4.76 36.29 0.96
C SER A 615 3.58 35.96 1.85
N ALA A 616 3.08 36.93 2.61
CA ALA A 616 1.85 36.77 3.39
C ALA A 616 0.62 36.35 2.56
N SER A 617 0.64 36.48 1.23
CA SER A 617 -0.43 35.95 0.37
C SER A 617 -0.38 34.43 0.17
N SER A 618 0.69 33.76 0.61
CA SER A 618 0.77 32.29 0.61
C SER A 618 -0.14 31.68 1.66
N GLY A 619 -0.61 32.43 2.67
CA GLY A 619 -1.42 31.87 3.76
C GLY A 619 -0.68 30.89 4.68
N ILE A 620 0.64 30.70 4.52
CA ILE A 620 1.42 29.83 5.40
C ILE A 620 1.85 30.61 6.65
N GLU A 621 1.58 30.10 7.85
CA GLU A 621 1.98 30.74 9.11
C GLU A 621 3.25 30.15 9.74
N ARG A 622 3.63 28.92 9.38
CA ARG A 622 4.73 28.20 10.03
C ARG A 622 5.64 27.50 9.05
N ILE A 623 6.94 27.53 9.33
CA ILE A 623 7.92 26.66 8.66
C ILE A 623 8.73 25.95 9.74
N GLU A 624 8.79 24.63 9.67
CA GLU A 624 9.32 23.78 10.72
C GLU A 624 10.17 22.64 10.16
N ALA A 625 10.94 21.99 11.02
CA ALA A 625 11.75 20.82 10.68
C ALA A 625 11.53 19.71 11.70
N THR A 626 11.62 18.46 11.24
CA THR A 626 11.61 17.29 12.12
C THR A 626 12.92 17.18 12.92
N SER A 627 12.93 16.44 14.04
CA SER A 627 14.02 16.44 15.02
C SER A 627 15.38 15.96 14.49
N ASN A 628 15.41 15.23 13.37
CA ASN A 628 16.64 14.68 12.77
C ASN A 628 17.13 15.51 11.57
N THR A 629 16.46 16.61 11.26
CA THR A 629 16.84 17.51 10.17
C THR A 629 18.08 18.31 10.57
N GLY A 630 19.00 18.45 9.63
CA GLY A 630 20.15 19.34 9.72
C GLY A 630 19.75 20.79 9.41
N LYS A 631 20.62 21.49 8.67
CA LYS A 631 20.34 22.86 8.21
C LYS A 631 19.21 22.84 7.17
N VAL A 632 18.21 23.70 7.35
CA VAL A 632 17.13 23.89 6.38
C VAL A 632 17.39 25.18 5.62
N ARG A 633 17.48 25.13 4.29
CA ARG A 633 17.58 26.32 3.45
C ARG A 633 16.25 26.59 2.76
N LEU A 634 15.79 27.83 2.85
CA LEU A 634 14.68 28.36 2.06
C LEU A 634 15.32 28.97 0.82
N ILE A 635 15.31 28.24 -0.30
CA ILE A 635 16.13 28.56 -1.48
C ILE A 635 15.29 29.15 -2.62
N GLY A 636 15.77 30.28 -3.15
CA GLY A 636 15.19 30.97 -4.31
C GLY A 636 15.66 30.43 -5.66
N GLY A 637 15.34 31.19 -6.72
CA GLY A 637 15.56 30.84 -8.10
C GLY A 637 16.60 31.73 -8.80
N TRP A 638 16.35 31.97 -10.08
CA TRP A 638 17.18 32.83 -10.93
C TRP A 638 16.48 34.13 -11.33
N ALA A 639 15.23 34.31 -10.87
CA ALA A 639 14.43 35.48 -11.21
C ALA A 639 14.49 36.47 -10.06
N ASN A 640 14.01 37.69 -10.31
CA ASN A 640 13.86 38.66 -9.24
C ASN A 640 12.64 38.29 -8.41
N GLU A 641 12.86 37.82 -7.20
CA GLU A 641 11.86 37.26 -6.33
C GLU A 641 11.65 38.15 -5.08
N THR A 642 10.51 37.94 -4.43
CA THR A 642 10.23 38.56 -3.14
C THR A 642 9.97 37.43 -2.16
N PHE A 643 10.73 37.40 -1.08
CA PHE A 643 10.62 36.47 0.02
C PHE A 643 10.24 37.25 1.28
N ASP A 644 8.98 37.23 1.64
CA ASP A 644 8.43 37.93 2.80
C ASP A 644 7.91 36.94 3.83
N PHE A 645 8.75 36.71 4.85
CA PHE A 645 8.46 35.85 6.00
C PHE A 645 7.89 36.64 7.19
N SER A 646 7.43 37.88 6.98
CA SER A 646 7.06 38.77 8.07
C SER A 646 5.87 38.28 8.92
N GLN A 647 5.06 37.37 8.37
CA GLN A 647 3.93 36.71 9.04
C GLN A 647 4.19 35.24 9.37
N VAL A 648 5.40 34.75 9.10
CA VAL A 648 5.79 33.36 9.34
C VAL A 648 6.55 33.23 10.65
N SER A 649 6.29 32.16 11.37
CA SER A 649 7.12 31.72 12.49
C SER A 649 7.96 30.51 12.09
N PHE A 650 9.28 30.62 12.28
CA PHE A 650 10.18 29.48 12.17
C PHE A 650 10.15 28.65 13.46
N GLY A 651 9.80 27.38 13.32
CA GLY A 651 9.66 26.43 14.41
C GLY A 651 10.99 25.77 14.80
N ASN A 652 10.94 24.46 15.09
CA ASN A 652 12.15 23.70 15.34
C ASN A 652 12.98 23.60 14.05
N GLY A 653 14.28 23.89 14.10
CA GLY A 653 15.17 23.77 12.96
C GLY A 653 16.29 24.82 12.96
N SER A 654 17.24 24.67 12.04
CA SER A 654 18.28 25.67 11.78
C SER A 654 18.06 26.23 10.38
N PHE A 655 17.31 27.34 10.29
CA PHE A 655 16.86 27.92 9.04
C PHE A 655 17.86 28.93 8.48
N VAL A 656 18.00 28.95 7.16
CA VAL A 656 18.73 29.95 6.38
C VAL A 656 17.88 30.35 5.20
N ILE A 657 17.66 31.64 5.00
CA ILE A 657 17.04 32.19 3.80
C ILE A 657 18.14 32.43 2.77
N ASP A 658 18.04 31.81 1.60
CA ASP A 658 19.04 31.86 0.52
C ASP A 658 18.32 32.26 -0.78
N ALA A 659 18.30 33.56 -1.10
CA ALA A 659 17.58 34.07 -2.28
C ALA A 659 18.24 33.67 -3.61
N TYR A 660 19.46 33.14 -3.57
CA TYR A 660 20.18 32.54 -4.69
C TYR A 660 20.65 33.52 -5.77
N PHE A 661 19.88 33.77 -6.83
CA PHE A 661 20.27 34.70 -7.91
C PHE A 661 19.08 35.56 -8.32
N GLY A 662 19.28 36.88 -8.37
CA GLY A 662 18.22 37.79 -8.75
C GLY A 662 18.47 39.15 -8.13
N ASN A 663 17.72 40.17 -8.53
CA ASN A 663 17.63 41.37 -7.70
C ASN A 663 16.48 41.16 -6.72
N ASP A 664 16.76 40.51 -5.61
CA ASP A 664 15.74 39.96 -4.73
C ASP A 664 15.38 40.93 -3.60
N THR A 665 14.21 40.73 -3.04
CA THR A 665 13.78 41.40 -1.81
C THR A 665 13.47 40.36 -0.75
N VAL A 666 14.28 40.34 0.31
CA VAL A 666 14.13 39.42 1.44
C VAL A 666 13.69 40.21 2.67
N ILE A 667 12.57 39.79 3.26
CA ILE A 667 12.04 40.28 4.53
C ILE A 667 11.96 39.09 5.49
N GLY A 668 12.71 39.18 6.58
CA GLY A 668 12.81 38.19 7.64
C GLY A 668 11.53 38.02 8.47
N SER A 669 11.63 37.12 9.43
CA SER A 669 10.59 36.79 10.39
C SER A 669 10.49 37.87 11.48
N ALA A 670 10.15 37.48 12.71
CA ALA A 670 10.24 38.36 13.89
C ALA A 670 11.22 37.81 14.93
N GLY A 671 11.97 36.76 14.55
CA GLY A 671 13.04 36.17 15.33
C GLY A 671 14.38 36.41 14.63
N ALA A 672 15.46 35.91 15.23
CA ALA A 672 16.79 36.00 14.64
C ALA A 672 16.90 35.17 13.36
N ASP A 673 17.20 35.83 12.25
CA ASP A 673 17.28 35.23 10.92
C ASP A 673 18.72 35.14 10.40
N ILE A 674 18.94 34.18 9.49
CA ILE A 674 20.17 34.07 8.70
C ILE A 674 19.79 34.26 7.25
N ILE A 675 20.32 35.31 6.61
CA ILE A 675 19.95 35.73 5.26
C ILE A 675 21.19 35.72 4.36
N ILE A 676 21.08 35.08 3.21
CA ILE A 676 22.02 35.14 2.08
C ILE A 676 21.24 35.77 0.92
N GLY A 677 21.62 36.99 0.50
CA GLY A 677 21.05 37.64 -0.68
C GLY A 677 21.38 36.86 -1.96
N GLY A 678 22.62 36.42 -2.07
CA GLY A 678 23.07 35.61 -3.19
C GLY A 678 23.79 36.47 -4.21
N GLY A 679 23.55 36.23 -5.49
CA GLY A 679 24.14 37.02 -6.58
C GLY A 679 23.17 38.08 -7.08
N ASN A 680 23.72 39.23 -7.50
CA ASN A 680 23.04 40.45 -7.99
C ASN A 680 22.64 41.44 -6.86
N ASP A 681 21.90 42.51 -7.19
CA ASP A 681 21.76 43.64 -6.28
C ASP A 681 20.48 43.46 -5.44
N ASP A 682 20.64 43.02 -4.19
CA ASP A 682 19.53 42.62 -3.33
C ASP A 682 19.07 43.70 -2.35
N ARG A 683 17.86 43.53 -1.80
CA ARG A 683 17.35 44.29 -0.67
C ARG A 683 17.00 43.34 0.47
N LEU A 684 17.69 43.48 1.61
CA LEU A 684 17.60 42.55 2.74
C LEU A 684 17.14 43.29 4.00
N ASP A 685 16.12 42.79 4.69
CA ASP A 685 15.53 43.36 5.92
C ASP A 685 15.18 42.22 6.89
N GLY A 686 15.99 42.02 7.94
CA GLY A 686 15.85 40.96 8.93
C GLY A 686 14.70 41.20 9.91
N ARG A 687 14.38 42.48 10.17
CA ARG A 687 13.35 42.94 11.11
C ARG A 687 13.76 42.71 12.56
N GLU A 688 12.82 42.31 13.42
CA GLU A 688 13.12 42.15 14.83
C GLU A 688 13.85 40.83 15.05
N GLY A 689 14.92 40.82 15.84
CA GLY A 689 15.78 39.64 15.92
C GLY A 689 17.24 40.07 15.89
N GLY A 690 18.15 39.17 16.28
CA GLY A 690 19.57 39.42 16.08
C GLY A 690 20.01 38.77 14.79
N ASP A 691 19.97 39.52 13.70
CA ASP A 691 20.00 38.98 12.35
C ASP A 691 21.42 38.89 11.79
N THR A 692 21.66 37.88 10.95
CA THR A 692 22.96 37.66 10.31
C THR A 692 22.82 37.63 8.80
N TYR A 693 23.38 38.63 8.13
CA TYR A 693 23.49 38.70 6.68
C TYR A 693 24.82 38.10 6.24
N ILE A 694 24.79 36.93 5.60
CA ILE A 694 25.99 36.23 5.15
C ILE A 694 26.36 36.70 3.74
N VAL A 695 27.62 37.09 3.57
CA VAL A 695 28.17 37.51 2.27
C VAL A 695 29.36 36.62 1.93
N THR A 696 29.40 36.16 0.69
CA THR A 696 30.49 35.31 0.19
C THR A 696 31.05 35.82 -1.13
N GLY A 697 32.25 35.34 -1.45
CA GLY A 697 32.86 35.56 -2.76
C GLY A 697 33.49 36.94 -2.96
N SER A 698 34.09 37.14 -4.14
CA SER A 698 34.95 38.28 -4.44
C SER A 698 34.78 38.73 -5.89
N GLN A 699 34.68 40.04 -6.09
CA GLN A 699 34.63 40.69 -7.40
C GLN A 699 35.90 40.41 -8.23
N ALA A 700 37.05 40.21 -7.57
CA ALA A 700 38.28 39.83 -8.24
C ALA A 700 38.24 38.39 -8.81
N GLY A 701 37.38 37.53 -8.25
CA GLY A 701 37.10 36.20 -8.78
C GLY A 701 36.22 36.19 -10.04
N GLY A 702 35.61 37.33 -10.37
CA GLY A 702 34.69 37.52 -11.49
C GLY A 702 33.27 37.84 -11.02
N TRP A 703 32.44 38.33 -11.95
CA TRP A 703 31.05 38.74 -11.65
C TRP A 703 30.17 37.59 -11.12
N ASN A 704 30.44 36.34 -11.54
CA ASN A 704 29.67 35.18 -11.08
C ASN A 704 30.05 34.72 -9.66
N SER A 705 31.09 35.29 -9.05
CA SER A 705 31.50 35.01 -7.68
C SER A 705 31.31 36.21 -6.75
N TYR A 706 30.74 37.30 -7.24
CA TYR A 706 30.47 38.49 -6.46
C TYR A 706 29.00 38.50 -6.08
N SER A 707 28.71 38.69 -4.79
CA SER A 707 27.32 38.69 -4.31
C SER A 707 26.54 39.87 -4.89
N GLY A 708 27.16 41.03 -5.13
CA GLY A 708 26.50 42.19 -5.73
C GLY A 708 26.55 43.41 -4.83
N LEU A 709 25.84 44.48 -5.20
CA LEU A 709 25.72 45.70 -4.41
C LEU A 709 24.39 45.72 -3.66
N ASP A 710 24.40 45.21 -2.43
CA ASP A 710 23.17 44.99 -1.67
C ASP A 710 22.75 46.21 -0.87
N THR A 711 21.46 46.28 -0.59
CA THR A 711 20.83 47.22 0.34
C THR A 711 20.44 46.49 1.62
N TYR A 712 21.31 46.52 2.62
CA TYR A 712 21.01 46.04 3.97
C TYR A 712 20.12 47.08 4.66
N ALA A 713 18.83 46.81 4.85
CA ALA A 713 17.85 47.76 5.35
C ALA A 713 17.07 47.17 6.51
N ASP A 714 17.78 46.79 7.57
CA ASP A 714 17.18 46.23 8.77
C ASP A 714 16.26 47.24 9.45
N THR A 715 14.98 46.91 9.54
CA THR A 715 13.96 47.75 10.16
C THR A 715 13.71 47.43 11.63
N GLY A 716 14.37 46.40 12.16
CA GLY A 716 14.31 45.98 13.56
C GLY A 716 14.77 47.03 14.55
N THR A 717 14.37 46.83 15.81
CA THR A 717 14.88 47.66 16.91
C THR A 717 15.40 46.84 18.09
N SER A 718 15.38 45.51 17.98
CA SER A 718 15.80 44.58 19.01
C SER A 718 16.67 43.49 18.40
N GLY A 719 17.77 43.16 19.08
CA GLY A 719 18.77 42.23 18.56
C GLY A 719 20.12 42.90 18.42
N ASN A 720 21.04 42.23 17.74
CA ASN A 720 22.31 42.78 17.30
C ASN A 720 22.56 42.23 15.90
N ASP A 721 22.41 43.10 14.93
CA ASP A 721 22.34 42.76 13.53
C ASP A 721 23.72 42.92 12.90
N ARG A 722 24.10 41.94 12.08
CA ARG A 722 25.46 41.86 11.58
C ARG A 722 25.55 41.40 10.13
N ILE A 723 26.52 41.97 9.42
CA ILE A 723 26.98 41.44 8.15
C ILE A 723 28.20 40.55 8.41
N LEU A 724 28.14 39.30 8.00
CA LEU A 724 29.19 38.31 8.22
C LEU A 724 29.82 37.88 6.88
N ALA A 725 31.08 38.25 6.67
CA ALA A 725 31.88 37.76 5.56
C ALA A 725 32.35 36.32 5.84
N VAL A 726 32.05 35.40 4.92
CA VAL A 726 32.38 33.97 5.04
C VAL A 726 33.10 33.48 3.79
N GLY A 727 34.26 32.84 3.97
CA GLY A 727 34.97 32.13 2.89
C GLY A 727 36.47 31.98 3.15
N PRO A 728 37.18 31.07 2.46
CA PRO A 728 38.60 30.80 2.68
C PRO A 728 39.55 31.84 2.04
N GLY A 729 39.04 32.95 1.53
CA GLY A 729 39.78 33.95 0.76
C GLY A 729 39.21 35.34 0.94
N ASP A 730 39.61 36.27 0.08
CA ASP A 730 39.09 37.63 0.11
C ASP A 730 37.57 37.62 -0.13
N VAL A 731 36.83 38.43 0.61
CA VAL A 731 35.38 38.59 0.48
C VAL A 731 35.04 40.05 0.22
N ASP A 732 34.15 40.28 -0.73
CA ASP A 732 33.71 41.61 -1.12
C ASP A 732 32.25 41.82 -0.72
N ILE A 733 32.03 42.68 0.27
CA ILE A 733 30.69 43.11 0.68
C ILE A 733 30.34 44.35 -0.12
N GLY A 734 29.46 44.21 -1.12
CA GLY A 734 28.96 45.36 -1.87
C GLY A 734 27.86 46.09 -1.12
N LEU A 735 27.93 47.42 -1.16
CA LEU A 735 27.02 48.30 -0.45
C LEU A 735 26.39 49.30 -1.43
N ASN A 736 25.08 49.20 -1.64
CA ASN A 736 24.30 50.22 -2.34
C ASN A 736 23.87 51.32 -1.35
N GLY A 737 24.88 52.01 -0.80
CA GLY A 737 24.72 52.95 0.31
C GLY A 737 24.71 52.28 1.68
N PHE A 738 25.24 52.97 2.70
CA PHE A 738 25.29 52.45 4.06
C PHE A 738 25.33 53.59 5.09
N SER A 739 24.59 53.44 6.19
CA SER A 739 24.41 54.47 7.21
C SER A 739 23.83 53.89 8.50
N ALA A 740 23.78 54.70 9.56
CA ALA A 740 23.13 54.30 10.81
C ALA A 740 21.64 53.94 10.68
N SER A 741 20.93 54.38 9.62
CA SER A 741 19.53 54.00 9.40
C SER A 741 19.35 52.62 8.76
N ASN A 742 20.43 51.94 8.42
CA ASN A 742 20.41 50.57 7.89
C ASN A 742 20.28 49.51 8.99
N GLY A 743 20.40 49.90 10.28
CA GLY A 743 20.17 49.01 11.41
C GLY A 743 21.26 47.98 11.68
N ILE A 744 22.48 48.14 11.14
CA ILE A 744 23.56 47.15 11.30
C ILE A 744 24.57 47.58 12.38
N GLU A 745 24.65 46.83 13.49
CA GLU A 745 25.58 47.10 14.60
C GLU A 745 27.00 46.58 14.34
N SER A 746 27.18 45.47 13.64
CA SER A 746 28.51 44.91 13.37
C SER A 746 28.73 44.41 11.94
N ILE A 747 29.98 44.53 11.48
CA ILE A 747 30.47 43.82 10.29
C ILE A 747 31.65 42.96 10.71
N GLU A 748 31.56 41.68 10.39
CA GLU A 748 32.42 40.64 10.95
C GLU A 748 33.04 39.79 9.85
N ALA A 749 34.23 39.24 10.13
CA ALA A 749 34.90 38.28 9.26
C ALA A 749 35.02 36.93 9.98
N ASP A 750 34.59 35.83 9.36
CA ASP A 750 34.77 34.49 9.92
C ASP A 750 36.26 34.08 9.91
N PHE A 751 36.60 33.12 10.77
CA PHE A 751 37.92 32.53 10.89
C PHE A 751 38.38 31.91 9.56
N GLY A 752 39.41 32.51 8.97
CA GLY A 752 39.98 32.07 7.70
C GLY A 752 39.59 32.94 6.50
N THR A 753 38.73 33.94 6.70
CA THR A 753 38.46 34.97 5.70
C THR A 753 39.70 35.80 5.45
N GLY A 754 40.02 36.00 4.17
CA GLY A 754 41.13 36.82 3.68
C GLY A 754 40.87 38.30 3.88
N LEU A 755 41.18 39.14 2.90
CA LEU A 755 40.81 40.55 2.95
C LEU A 755 39.29 40.72 2.81
N VAL A 756 38.66 41.44 3.74
CA VAL A 756 37.25 41.84 3.60
C VAL A 756 37.19 43.26 3.04
N ARG A 757 36.67 43.42 1.82
CA ARG A 757 36.50 44.73 1.18
C ARG A 757 35.04 45.17 1.29
N LEU A 758 34.81 46.33 1.89
CA LEU A 758 33.51 47.01 1.87
C LEU A 758 33.50 47.91 0.64
N LEU A 759 32.78 47.47 -0.40
CA LEU A 759 32.78 48.07 -1.74
C LEU A 759 31.57 48.99 -1.94
N GLY A 760 31.84 50.23 -2.34
CA GLY A 760 30.86 51.11 -2.97
C GLY A 760 30.54 50.69 -4.41
N GLY A 761 29.65 51.44 -5.04
CA GLY A 761 29.19 51.25 -6.40
C GLY A 761 29.90 52.11 -7.44
N TRP A 762 29.13 52.48 -8.46
CA TRP A 762 29.59 53.24 -9.62
C TRP A 762 29.16 54.73 -9.55
N ALA A 763 28.41 55.07 -8.50
CA ALA A 763 27.82 56.37 -8.25
C ALA A 763 28.61 57.11 -7.18
N ASN A 764 28.19 58.33 -6.83
CA ASN A 764 28.75 58.98 -5.64
C ASN A 764 28.09 58.37 -4.41
N ASP A 765 28.83 57.57 -3.64
CA ASP A 765 28.27 56.85 -2.51
C ASP A 765 28.36 57.64 -1.20
N VAL A 766 27.43 57.36 -0.30
CA VAL A 766 27.48 57.78 1.10
C VAL A 766 27.56 56.51 1.95
N LEU A 767 28.71 56.30 2.57
CA LEU A 767 29.00 55.15 3.42
C LEU A 767 29.37 55.65 4.81
N ASP A 768 28.44 55.56 5.75
CA ASP A 768 28.59 56.01 7.14
C ASP A 768 28.55 54.83 8.11
N PHE A 769 29.73 54.47 8.62
CA PHE A 769 29.97 53.40 9.58
C PHE A 769 30.09 53.90 11.02
N SER A 770 29.76 55.16 11.31
CA SER A 770 30.00 55.78 12.63
C SER A 770 29.25 55.12 13.79
N GLN A 771 28.27 54.25 13.51
CA GLN A 771 27.53 53.45 14.49
C GLN A 771 27.76 51.94 14.34
N THR A 772 28.66 51.52 13.47
CA THR A 772 28.90 50.10 13.13
C THR A 772 30.29 49.68 13.59
N THR A 773 30.38 48.55 14.27
CA THR A 773 31.64 47.99 14.78
C THR A 773 32.21 46.97 13.81
N PHE A 774 33.49 47.11 13.43
CA PHE A 774 34.18 46.08 12.65
C PHE A 774 34.89 45.07 13.57
N ILE A 775 34.63 43.78 13.36
CA ILE A 775 35.21 42.68 14.14
C ILE A 775 36.13 41.86 13.23
N GLY A 776 37.42 42.15 13.33
CA GLY A 776 38.50 41.59 12.52
C GLY A 776 39.56 42.65 12.24
N ASP A 777 40.75 42.25 11.78
CA ASP A 777 41.88 43.15 11.48
C ASP A 777 42.21 43.22 9.96
N ASN A 778 41.33 42.67 9.14
CA ASN A 778 41.48 42.41 7.70
C ASN A 778 40.51 43.22 6.83
N PHE A 779 39.98 44.35 7.32
CA PHE A 779 39.02 45.18 6.59
C PHE A 779 39.68 46.28 5.74
N VAL A 780 39.15 46.51 4.54
CA VAL A 780 39.44 47.65 3.68
C VAL A 780 38.13 48.31 3.24
N LEU A 781 38.05 49.63 3.40
CA LEU A 781 36.99 50.46 2.83
C LEU A 781 37.40 50.90 1.43
N ASP A 782 36.58 50.63 0.43
CA ASP A 782 36.83 50.99 -0.95
C ASP A 782 35.54 51.55 -1.58
N GLY A 783 35.48 52.87 -1.74
CA GLY A 783 34.35 53.55 -2.40
C GLY A 783 34.21 53.21 -3.89
N TYR A 784 35.17 52.48 -4.45
CA TYR A 784 35.19 52.00 -5.83
C TYR A 784 35.23 53.14 -6.87
N TYR A 785 34.12 53.53 -7.50
CA TYR A 785 34.07 54.62 -8.47
C TYR A 785 33.09 55.71 -8.04
N GLY A 786 33.55 56.95 -7.92
CA GLY A 786 32.66 58.06 -7.63
C GLY A 786 33.38 59.24 -6.97
N ASN A 787 32.60 60.22 -6.51
CA ASN A 787 33.01 61.17 -5.49
C ASN A 787 32.37 60.77 -4.17
N ASP A 788 32.99 59.80 -3.51
CA ASP A 788 32.36 59.11 -2.37
C ASP A 788 32.61 59.87 -1.07
N THR A 789 31.62 59.80 -0.17
CA THR A 789 31.72 60.32 1.18
C THR A 789 31.70 59.15 2.16
N ILE A 790 32.86 58.85 2.73
CA ILE A 790 33.05 57.76 3.69
C ILE A 790 33.29 58.35 5.09
N THR A 791 32.47 57.93 6.06
CA THR A 791 32.53 58.33 7.46
C THR A 791 32.62 57.08 8.33
N GLY A 792 33.46 57.09 9.37
CA GLY A 792 33.68 55.92 10.25
C GLY A 792 34.39 56.29 11.52
#